data_AF-A0A396FTL6-F1
#
_entry.id   AF-A0A396FTL6-F1
#
_cell.length_a   1.000
_cell.length_b   1.000
_cell.length_c   1.000
_cell.angle_alpha   90.00
_cell.angle_beta   90.00
_cell.angle_gamma   90.00
#
_symmetry.space_group_name_H-M   'P 1'
#
loop_
_entity.id
_entity.type
_entity.pdbx_description
1 polymer ?
#
loop_
_entity_poly.entity_id
_entity_poly.type
_entity_poly.pdbx_seq_one_letter_code
_entity_poly.pdbx_strand_id
1 'polypeptide(L)'
;MKTRWYRKSGVKGLLVLLTIVFVTVACTGAGASVLIMSKGVQPLDSKNYVDSQSFQDNMYSLSHTIINAINEREILDQADDGELVDLAELNKGKTLTHKNTSGLAYKAGNLYDWAKKSSWDRSANVLICRQPDGSDYYMYYNDFADKITTGELKFVFGSDEDGWTENAKDILAILSGKEYTYYGDANDNIGIRNDGVEYVTDADGNVVYTDVYNYESSGNNDAPLKEAYKPDGADSILDVVNNSEEWKGNISKAYEYLYTALVEYSDASYGEKVLKTYATGVTNVNYMYVDTKSDKVYTNIKGITSANYAKKLDELTSSGDPLMLIAPDLQDCALGFSNIADWTVSYWQSMIENTGLGEENYLYFVSVDKDFPVLDRIKQEKLVYEKFEPWLVPIMVISVVSLVLALAGLVILTIGAGRNNEDEKVHLNFLDRWYTEIVAGMIFMIWLLGTSVIVQTMDFEDIRMVWKVTGFSILGIWCGGWFLTGWLSLVRRIKARSLWRDSLLRHVLILVRKCFSKCNDLVVFLGGNMISRVKIILLFGIFVFLQFMFYVMTVNGGSAFAFLLLIVMDCAVLYYLVKKAWGREQIIAGLKKITDGELQYKIPTEKLSGEQEQVADYINHIGEGLDAAVENSLKNERMKTELITNVSHDIKTPLTSIINYVDLLKRENPEDPKMRGYLEVLENKAQRLKVLTEDVVEASKASTGNITLEMTDLNFVELVHQVIGEFEEKFEERNLTMVVHFDEEEAIICADGRRLWRVLENVFGNASKYAMENTRVYVDVKVDRPNVQLSLKNISAQPLNISADELTERFIRGDVSRNTEGSGLGLSIAKDLVQLQGGEFKLYLDGDLFKVTIEFKMK
;
A
#
# COMPACT_ATOMS: atom_id res chain seq x y z
N MET A 1 27.79 16.63 56.22
CA MET A 1 27.14 16.98 54.92
C MET A 1 26.38 18.29 55.08
N LYS A 2 26.62 19.30 54.22
CA LYS A 2 25.80 20.53 54.21
C LYS A 2 24.38 20.16 53.75
N THR A 3 23.38 20.33 54.62
CA THR A 3 21.97 20.09 54.31
C THR A 3 21.52 21.04 53.20
N ARG A 4 21.14 20.50 52.04
CA ARG A 4 20.63 21.32 50.94
C ARG A 4 19.12 21.50 51.11
N TRP A 5 18.65 22.75 51.20
CA TRP A 5 17.25 23.06 51.51
C TRP A 5 16.27 22.46 50.48
N TYR A 6 16.61 22.52 49.20
CA TYR A 6 15.82 21.99 48.07
C TYR A 6 15.73 20.45 48.01
N ARG A 7 16.44 19.74 48.89
CA ARG A 7 16.37 18.26 49.01
C ARG A 7 15.40 17.78 50.08
N LYS A 8 14.87 18.66 50.93
CA LYS A 8 13.85 18.31 51.95
C LYS A 8 12.50 17.97 51.28
N SER A 9 11.84 16.90 51.70
CA SER A 9 10.59 16.41 51.09
C SER A 9 9.48 17.48 51.06
N GLY A 10 9.24 18.17 52.19
CA GLY A 10 8.25 19.24 52.26
C GLY A 10 8.55 20.44 51.35
N VAL A 11 9.83 20.79 51.18
CA VAL A 11 10.26 21.87 50.27
C VAL A 11 10.06 21.48 48.81
N LYS A 12 10.29 20.22 48.44
CA LYS A 12 10.02 19.73 47.07
C LYS A 12 8.53 19.76 46.74
N GLY A 13 7.69 19.31 47.67
CA GLY A 13 6.23 19.37 47.50
C GLY A 13 5.75 20.81 47.29
N LEU A 14 6.26 21.75 48.10
CA LEU A 14 5.96 23.18 47.95
C LEU A 14 6.45 23.74 46.60
N LEU A 15 7.67 23.39 46.17
CA LEU A 15 8.21 23.82 44.88
C LEU A 15 7.40 23.28 43.69
N VAL A 16 6.90 22.04 43.76
CA VAL A 16 6.00 21.50 42.73
C VAL A 16 4.72 22.33 42.65
N LEU A 17 4.07 22.58 43.79
CA LEU A 17 2.85 23.39 43.84
C LEU A 17 3.08 24.81 43.31
N LEU A 18 4.15 25.48 43.75
CA LEU A 18 4.50 26.82 43.27
C LEU A 18 4.78 26.83 41.76
N THR A 19 5.47 25.82 41.24
CA THR A 19 5.74 25.72 39.79
C THR A 19 4.45 25.55 39.01
N ILE A 20 3.50 24.72 39.49
CA ILE A 20 2.17 24.59 38.86
C ILE A 20 1.44 25.93 38.89
N VAL A 21 1.42 26.62 40.03
CA VAL A 21 0.78 27.94 40.16
C VAL A 21 1.37 28.94 39.16
N PHE A 22 2.70 28.99 39.03
CA PHE A 22 3.35 29.88 38.08
C PHE A 22 3.04 29.53 36.62
N VAL A 23 2.99 28.24 36.26
CA VAL A 23 2.54 27.78 34.93
C VAL A 23 1.08 28.19 34.70
N THR A 24 0.21 28.00 35.70
CA THR A 24 -1.20 28.40 35.62
C THR A 24 -1.35 29.90 35.40
N VAL A 25 -0.67 30.73 36.19
CA VAL A 25 -0.74 32.19 36.04
C VAL A 25 -0.19 32.62 34.68
N ALA A 26 0.88 31.99 34.19
CA ALA A 26 1.40 32.26 32.85
C ALA A 26 0.37 31.92 31.76
N CYS A 27 -0.21 30.71 31.81
CA CYS A 27 -1.24 30.25 30.86
C CYS A 27 -2.50 31.13 30.90
N THR A 28 -3.04 31.41 32.09
CA THR A 28 -4.22 32.25 32.26
C THR A 28 -3.96 33.67 31.77
N GLY A 29 -2.82 34.25 32.11
CA GLY A 29 -2.46 35.60 31.66
C GLY A 29 -2.29 35.68 30.15
N ALA A 30 -1.62 34.70 29.53
CA ALA A 30 -1.47 34.64 28.08
C ALA A 30 -2.83 34.48 27.38
N GLY A 31 -3.66 33.53 27.83
CA GLY A 31 -4.99 33.31 27.27
C GLY A 31 -5.93 34.50 27.45
N ALA A 32 -5.91 35.15 28.61
CA ALA A 32 -6.67 36.38 28.85
C ALA A 32 -6.20 37.53 27.95
N SER A 33 -4.88 37.66 27.71
CA SER A 33 -4.33 38.68 26.80
C SER A 33 -4.82 38.46 25.38
N VAL A 34 -4.80 37.21 24.88
CA VAL A 34 -5.32 36.86 23.55
C VAL A 34 -6.82 37.16 23.45
N LEU A 35 -7.61 36.85 24.47
CA LEU A 35 -9.04 37.16 24.48
C LEU A 35 -9.30 38.67 24.46
N ILE A 36 -8.54 39.47 25.22
CA ILE A 36 -8.64 40.93 25.21
C ILE A 36 -8.27 41.48 23.83
N MET A 37 -7.20 40.98 23.23
CA MET A 37 -6.79 41.36 21.87
C MET A 37 -7.83 41.01 20.80
N SER A 38 -8.49 39.85 20.91
CA SER A 38 -9.59 39.46 20.02
C SER A 38 -10.81 40.38 20.10
N LYS A 39 -10.91 41.22 21.14
CA LYS A 39 -11.96 42.23 21.31
C LYS A 39 -11.54 43.62 20.81
N GLY A 40 -10.44 43.72 20.07
CA GLY A 40 -9.98 45.00 19.51
C GLY A 40 -9.24 45.87 20.53
N VAL A 41 -8.47 45.27 21.44
CA VAL A 41 -7.58 46.02 22.33
C VAL A 41 -6.14 45.60 22.01
N GLN A 42 -5.36 46.48 21.41
CA GLN A 42 -3.98 46.18 21.04
C GLN A 42 -3.00 46.55 22.19
N PRO A 43 -1.86 45.85 22.31
CA PRO A 43 -0.83 46.25 23.24
C PRO A 43 -0.17 47.56 22.78
N LEU A 44 0.09 48.48 23.72
CA LEU A 44 0.70 49.81 23.47
C LEU A 44 -0.17 50.79 22.67
N ASP A 45 -1.47 50.52 22.59
CA ASP A 45 -2.45 51.37 21.95
C ASP A 45 -2.76 52.63 22.78
N SER A 46 -3.47 53.61 22.21
CA SER A 46 -3.84 54.84 22.93
C SER A 46 -4.79 54.56 24.08
N LYS A 47 -4.69 55.32 25.19
CA LYS A 47 -5.66 55.21 26.29
C LYS A 47 -7.06 55.67 25.91
N ASN A 48 -7.16 56.52 24.89
CA ASN A 48 -8.43 56.98 24.36
C ASN A 48 -8.87 56.05 23.23
N TYR A 49 -10.05 55.43 23.36
CA TYR A 49 -10.60 54.54 22.34
C TYR A 49 -10.66 55.18 20.93
N VAL A 50 -10.99 56.46 20.84
CA VAL A 50 -11.09 57.19 19.56
C VAL A 50 -9.73 57.32 18.85
N ASP A 51 -8.64 57.31 19.61
CA ASP A 51 -7.27 57.40 19.08
C ASP A 51 -6.66 56.00 18.88
N SER A 52 -7.47 54.94 19.05
CA SER A 52 -7.01 53.55 18.98
C SER A 52 -7.00 53.01 17.55
N GLN A 53 -6.08 52.08 17.26
CA GLN A 53 -6.07 51.41 15.95
C GLN A 53 -7.38 50.64 15.70
N SER A 54 -7.93 50.00 16.73
CA SER A 54 -9.16 49.23 16.59
C SER A 54 -10.38 50.08 16.30
N PHE A 55 -10.42 51.32 16.78
CA PHE A 55 -11.47 52.26 16.37
C PHE A 55 -11.32 52.65 14.89
N GLN A 56 -10.11 52.90 14.39
CA GLN A 56 -9.87 53.18 12.97
C GLN A 56 -10.32 52.02 12.06
N ASP A 57 -9.95 50.79 12.41
CA ASP A 57 -10.33 49.59 11.65
C ASP A 57 -11.86 49.40 11.64
N ASN A 58 -12.51 49.66 12.77
CA ASN A 58 -13.97 49.62 12.88
C ASN A 58 -14.65 50.72 12.04
N MET A 59 -14.11 51.94 12.07
CA MET A 59 -14.62 53.03 11.24
C MET A 59 -14.50 52.72 9.76
N TYR A 60 -13.40 52.09 9.33
CA TYR A 60 -13.23 51.61 7.96
C TYR A 60 -14.27 50.55 7.59
N SER A 61 -14.40 49.50 8.41
CA SER A 61 -15.36 48.42 8.17
C SER A 61 -16.79 48.94 8.10
N LEU A 62 -17.16 49.85 8.99
CA LEU A 62 -18.48 50.44 9.05
C LEU A 62 -18.74 51.35 7.86
N SER A 63 -17.76 52.16 7.46
CA SER A 63 -17.87 53.04 6.29
C SER A 63 -18.05 52.23 5.01
N HIS A 64 -17.28 51.16 4.83
CA HIS A 64 -17.47 50.22 3.71
C HIS A 64 -18.88 49.62 3.69
N THR A 65 -19.40 49.19 4.84
CA THR A 65 -20.79 48.70 4.96
C THR A 65 -21.81 49.77 4.57
N ILE A 66 -21.61 51.02 4.99
CA ILE A 66 -22.53 52.12 4.65
C ILE A 66 -22.47 52.44 3.15
N ILE A 67 -21.28 52.57 2.57
CA ILE A 67 -21.11 52.95 1.17
C ILE A 67 -21.66 51.87 0.23
N ASN A 68 -21.38 50.59 0.51
CA ASN A 68 -22.00 49.50 -0.25
C ASN A 68 -23.53 49.53 -0.14
N ALA A 69 -24.07 49.77 1.06
CA ALA A 69 -25.52 49.87 1.24
C ALA A 69 -26.14 51.09 0.52
N ILE A 70 -25.39 52.18 0.34
CA ILE A 70 -25.81 53.32 -0.50
C ILE A 70 -25.83 52.90 -1.97
N ASN A 71 -24.78 52.23 -2.45
CA ASN A 71 -24.66 51.76 -3.83
C ASN A 71 -25.79 50.79 -4.19
N GLU A 72 -25.98 49.76 -3.37
CA GLU A 72 -27.02 48.74 -3.55
C GLU A 72 -28.42 49.37 -3.59
N ARG A 73 -28.65 50.41 -2.79
CA ARG A 73 -29.94 51.11 -2.74
C ARG A 73 -30.23 51.97 -3.97
N GLU A 74 -29.22 52.39 -4.74
CA GLU A 74 -29.36 53.37 -5.82
C GLU A 74 -30.42 52.97 -6.87
N ILE A 75 -30.59 51.68 -7.13
CA ILE A 75 -31.61 51.17 -8.05
C ILE A 75 -33.04 51.60 -7.67
N LEU A 76 -33.33 51.76 -6.37
CA LEU A 76 -34.64 52.20 -5.89
C LEU A 76 -34.89 53.69 -6.16
N ASP A 77 -33.85 54.47 -6.43
CA ASP A 77 -33.98 55.87 -6.81
C ASP A 77 -34.18 56.04 -8.34
N GLN A 78 -34.07 54.95 -9.12
CA GLN A 78 -34.22 55.00 -10.57
C GLN A 78 -35.66 54.90 -11.06
N ALA A 79 -36.58 54.35 -10.26
CA ALA A 79 -38.00 54.23 -10.61
C ALA A 79 -38.89 54.21 -9.35
N ASP A 80 -39.97 54.98 -9.37
CA ASP A 80 -40.99 54.95 -8.31
C ASP A 80 -41.78 53.62 -8.34
N ASP A 81 -42.37 53.21 -7.20
CA ASP A 81 -43.10 51.93 -7.05
C ASP A 81 -44.12 51.63 -8.17
N GLY A 82 -44.76 52.68 -8.71
CA GLY A 82 -45.77 52.58 -9.77
C GLY A 82 -45.22 52.58 -11.20
N GLU A 83 -43.96 52.93 -11.39
CA GLU A 83 -43.31 53.02 -12.69
C GLU A 83 -42.85 51.65 -13.19
N LEU A 84 -42.74 51.52 -14.51
CA LEU A 84 -42.31 50.28 -15.15
C LEU A 84 -40.79 50.22 -15.26
N VAL A 85 -40.25 49.04 -14.98
CA VAL A 85 -38.84 48.71 -15.15
C VAL A 85 -38.77 47.63 -16.22
N ASP A 86 -38.25 48.01 -17.39
CA ASP A 86 -37.98 47.09 -18.47
C ASP A 86 -36.69 46.33 -18.19
N LEU A 87 -36.77 45.01 -18.13
CA LEU A 87 -35.65 44.16 -17.75
C LEU A 87 -34.50 44.22 -18.77
N ALA A 88 -34.80 44.49 -20.04
CA ALA A 88 -33.78 44.62 -21.07
C ALA A 88 -33.08 45.97 -21.03
N GLU A 89 -33.76 47.05 -20.60
CA GLU A 89 -33.13 48.34 -20.37
C GLU A 89 -32.20 48.28 -19.15
N LEU A 90 -32.68 47.68 -18.05
CA LEU A 90 -31.92 47.50 -16.81
C LEU A 90 -30.62 46.74 -17.05
N ASN A 91 -30.69 45.56 -17.67
CA ASN A 91 -29.50 44.73 -17.91
C ASN A 91 -28.53 45.32 -18.95
N LYS A 92 -28.97 46.28 -19.79
CA LYS A 92 -28.09 47.01 -20.72
C LYS A 92 -27.41 48.22 -20.05
N GLY A 93 -27.69 48.50 -18.77
CA GLY A 93 -27.19 49.67 -18.04
C GLY A 93 -27.66 51.00 -18.65
N LYS A 94 -28.81 51.01 -19.31
CA LYS A 94 -29.38 52.22 -19.92
C LYS A 94 -30.28 52.95 -18.92
N THR A 95 -30.43 54.26 -19.09
CA THR A 95 -31.45 55.03 -18.36
C THR A 95 -32.84 54.44 -18.64
N LEU A 96 -33.57 54.11 -17.57
CA LEU A 96 -34.92 53.55 -17.66
C LEU A 96 -35.86 54.55 -18.34
N THR A 97 -36.61 54.09 -19.35
CA THR A 97 -37.59 54.93 -20.05
C THR A 97 -38.97 54.92 -19.40
N HIS A 98 -39.13 54.09 -18.37
CA HIS A 98 -40.38 53.83 -17.64
C HIS A 98 -41.52 53.31 -18.51
N LYS A 99 -41.18 52.66 -19.63
CA LYS A 99 -42.11 52.07 -20.59
C LYS A 99 -41.74 50.62 -20.83
N ASN A 100 -42.73 49.81 -21.18
CA ASN A 100 -42.48 48.45 -21.65
C ASN A 100 -41.99 48.51 -23.11
N THR A 101 -40.67 48.42 -23.32
CA THR A 101 -40.03 48.52 -24.64
C THR A 101 -39.69 47.17 -25.24
N SER A 102 -39.36 46.18 -24.41
CA SER A 102 -38.97 44.83 -24.82
C SER A 102 -40.10 43.81 -24.72
N GLY A 103 -41.20 44.15 -24.05
CA GLY A 103 -42.27 43.23 -23.66
C GLY A 103 -42.08 42.66 -22.25
N LEU A 104 -40.86 42.65 -21.70
CA LEU A 104 -40.57 42.19 -20.33
C LEU A 104 -40.33 43.39 -19.41
N ALA A 105 -41.42 43.98 -18.94
CA ALA A 105 -41.38 45.03 -17.93
C ALA A 105 -42.27 44.68 -16.73
N TYR A 106 -41.84 45.12 -15.54
CA TYR A 106 -42.58 44.93 -14.30
C TYR A 106 -42.66 46.27 -13.55
N LYS A 107 -43.66 46.46 -12.71
CA LYS A 107 -43.68 47.62 -11.80
C LYS A 107 -42.53 47.51 -10.80
N ALA A 108 -41.81 48.61 -10.55
CA ALA A 108 -40.68 48.63 -9.62
C ALA A 108 -41.08 48.09 -8.23
N GLY A 109 -42.25 48.49 -7.71
CA GLY A 109 -42.76 48.00 -6.42
C GLY A 109 -43.03 46.50 -6.39
N ASN A 110 -43.48 45.91 -7.52
CA ASN A 110 -43.67 44.47 -7.62
C ASN A 110 -42.33 43.72 -7.62
N LEU A 111 -41.33 44.23 -8.35
CA LEU A 111 -39.97 43.65 -8.33
C LEU A 111 -39.37 43.71 -6.92
N TYR A 112 -39.49 44.85 -6.25
CA TYR A 112 -39.03 45.03 -4.87
C TYR A 112 -39.71 44.07 -3.90
N ASP A 113 -41.04 43.93 -3.94
CA ASP A 113 -41.77 43.00 -3.08
C ASP A 113 -41.49 41.53 -3.41
N TRP A 114 -41.19 41.21 -4.66
CA TRP A 114 -40.75 39.87 -5.07
C TRP A 114 -39.34 39.56 -4.54
N ALA A 115 -38.43 40.51 -4.68
CA ALA A 115 -37.02 40.40 -4.30
C ALA A 115 -36.80 40.27 -2.79
N LYS A 116 -37.69 40.83 -1.95
CA LYS A 116 -37.62 40.73 -0.48
C LYS A 116 -37.60 39.30 0.09
N LYS A 117 -38.02 38.30 -0.68
CA LYS A 117 -38.09 36.91 -0.23
C LYS A 117 -36.68 36.30 -0.16
N SER A 118 -36.39 35.55 0.91
CA SER A 118 -35.06 34.93 1.15
C SER A 118 -34.64 33.90 0.09
N SER A 119 -35.56 33.44 -0.75
CA SER A 119 -35.31 32.53 -1.86
C SER A 119 -36.49 32.56 -2.83
N TRP A 120 -36.23 32.61 -4.14
CA TRP A 120 -37.27 32.53 -5.17
C TRP A 120 -37.56 31.08 -5.57
N ASP A 121 -38.84 30.78 -5.78
CA ASP A 121 -39.32 29.44 -6.08
C ASP A 121 -38.95 29.04 -7.52
N ARG A 122 -38.02 28.08 -7.64
CA ARG A 122 -37.54 27.52 -8.92
C ARG A 122 -38.28 26.23 -9.32
N SER A 123 -39.43 25.93 -8.70
CA SER A 123 -40.19 24.70 -8.98
C SER A 123 -40.97 24.75 -10.29
N ALA A 124 -40.98 25.88 -11.00
CA ALA A 124 -41.70 25.98 -12.26
C ALA A 124 -41.16 24.91 -13.24
N ASN A 125 -42.09 24.20 -13.88
CA ASN A 125 -41.79 23.22 -14.90
C ASN A 125 -42.28 23.77 -16.23
N VAL A 126 -41.34 24.10 -17.11
CA VAL A 126 -41.60 24.66 -18.43
C VAL A 126 -41.29 23.60 -19.47
N LEU A 127 -42.20 23.44 -20.42
CA LEU A 127 -42.06 22.54 -21.57
C LEU A 127 -41.71 23.35 -22.81
N ILE A 128 -40.89 22.76 -23.66
CA ILE A 128 -40.60 23.23 -25.02
C ILE A 128 -41.41 22.35 -25.97
N CYS A 129 -42.39 22.94 -26.64
CA CYS A 129 -43.26 22.29 -27.60
C CYS A 129 -42.83 22.70 -29.01
N ARG A 130 -42.17 21.79 -29.75
CA ARG A 130 -41.67 22.04 -31.11
C ARG A 130 -42.86 22.04 -32.08
N GLN A 131 -43.04 23.12 -32.82
CA GLN A 131 -44.10 23.26 -33.84
C GLN A 131 -43.67 22.62 -35.18
N PRO A 132 -44.62 22.31 -36.10
CA PRO A 132 -44.31 21.76 -37.42
C PRO A 132 -43.41 22.62 -38.31
N ASP A 133 -43.37 23.93 -38.08
CA ASP A 133 -42.48 24.86 -38.79
C ASP A 133 -41.06 24.91 -38.22
N GLY A 134 -40.78 24.10 -37.18
CA GLY A 134 -39.50 24.01 -36.50
C GLY A 134 -39.30 25.03 -35.36
N SER A 135 -40.23 25.97 -35.18
CA SER A 135 -40.15 26.93 -34.08
C SER A 135 -40.56 26.30 -32.73
N ASP A 136 -40.03 26.85 -31.64
CA ASP A 136 -40.30 26.37 -30.29
C ASP A 136 -41.38 27.24 -29.62
N TYR A 137 -42.39 26.59 -29.05
CA TYR A 137 -43.44 27.21 -28.25
C TYR A 137 -43.29 26.77 -26.80
N TYR A 138 -43.25 27.70 -25.86
CA TYR A 138 -43.06 27.41 -24.44
C TYR A 138 -44.38 27.39 -23.68
N MET A 139 -44.59 26.39 -22.83
CA MET A 139 -45.80 26.30 -22.01
C MET A 139 -45.50 25.70 -20.63
N TYR A 140 -46.24 26.10 -19.60
CA TYR A 140 -46.10 25.44 -18.31
C TYR A 140 -46.63 24.01 -18.38
N TYR A 141 -45.98 23.10 -17.66
CA TYR A 141 -46.39 21.69 -17.61
C TYR A 141 -47.85 21.52 -17.19
N ASN A 142 -48.32 22.29 -16.20
CA ASN A 142 -49.71 22.20 -15.73
C ASN A 142 -50.70 22.55 -16.85
N ASP A 143 -50.43 23.61 -17.62
CA ASP A 143 -51.31 24.03 -18.73
C ASP A 143 -51.30 22.98 -19.86
N PHE A 144 -50.14 22.37 -20.14
CA PHE A 144 -50.02 21.28 -21.10
C PHE A 144 -50.82 20.04 -20.64
N ALA A 145 -50.65 19.64 -19.37
CA ALA A 145 -51.32 18.48 -18.78
C ALA A 145 -52.84 18.67 -18.73
N ASP A 146 -53.30 19.88 -18.40
CA ASP A 146 -54.72 20.24 -18.43
C ASP A 146 -55.28 20.12 -19.85
N LYS A 147 -54.58 20.65 -20.87
CA LYS A 147 -54.99 20.54 -22.28
C LYS A 147 -55.07 19.08 -22.77
N ILE A 148 -54.18 18.20 -22.31
CA ILE A 148 -54.25 16.76 -22.61
C ILE A 148 -55.45 16.13 -21.90
N THR A 149 -55.70 16.50 -20.65
CA THR A 149 -56.79 15.93 -19.82
C THR A 149 -58.17 16.38 -20.28
N THR A 150 -58.32 17.63 -20.74
CA THR A 150 -59.56 18.17 -21.30
C THR A 150 -59.83 17.70 -22.73
N GLY A 151 -58.83 17.12 -23.40
CA GLY A 151 -58.90 16.65 -24.77
C GLY A 151 -58.70 17.74 -25.83
N GLU A 152 -58.25 18.94 -25.43
CA GLU A 152 -57.80 20.00 -26.34
C GLU A 152 -56.54 19.60 -27.13
N LEU A 153 -55.66 18.83 -26.48
CA LEU A 153 -54.49 18.21 -27.09
C LEU A 153 -54.58 16.69 -26.94
N LYS A 154 -54.02 15.95 -27.91
CA LYS A 154 -53.98 14.48 -27.90
C LYS A 154 -52.62 13.98 -28.37
N PHE A 155 -52.05 13.02 -27.64
CA PHE A 155 -50.86 12.29 -28.09
C PHE A 155 -51.25 11.29 -29.18
N VAL A 156 -50.44 11.21 -30.24
CA VAL A 156 -50.58 10.20 -31.29
C VAL A 156 -49.38 9.26 -31.23
N PHE A 157 -49.65 7.98 -31.02
CA PHE A 157 -48.64 6.92 -30.94
C PHE A 157 -48.54 6.17 -32.27
N GLY A 158 -47.35 5.64 -32.58
CA GLY A 158 -47.12 4.81 -33.77
C GLY A 158 -48.00 3.55 -33.75
N SER A 159 -48.46 3.10 -34.92
CA SER A 159 -49.47 2.06 -35.08
C SER A 159 -49.06 0.70 -34.48
N ASP A 160 -49.54 0.40 -33.26
CA ASP A 160 -49.97 -0.93 -32.75
C ASP A 160 -50.23 -0.95 -31.20
N GLU A 161 -50.79 0.11 -30.59
CA GLU A 161 -51.18 0.06 -29.16
C GLU A 161 -52.62 0.53 -28.91
N ASP A 162 -53.53 -0.43 -28.73
CA ASP A 162 -54.86 -0.24 -28.16
C ASP A 162 -54.74 0.04 -26.65
N GLY A 163 -54.41 1.28 -26.27
CA GLY A 163 -54.15 1.67 -24.88
C GLY A 163 -54.17 3.18 -24.58
N TRP A 164 -54.99 3.97 -25.28
CA TRP A 164 -54.95 5.45 -25.31
C TRP A 164 -54.89 6.18 -23.94
N THR A 165 -55.52 5.65 -22.89
CA THR A 165 -55.64 6.35 -21.58
C THR A 165 -54.61 5.98 -20.52
N GLU A 166 -53.98 4.81 -20.60
CA GLU A 166 -52.87 4.45 -19.69
C GLU A 166 -51.57 5.11 -20.16
N ASN A 167 -51.27 5.04 -21.45
CA ASN A 167 -50.04 5.59 -22.02
C ASN A 167 -49.93 7.12 -21.89
N ALA A 168 -51.03 7.88 -22.03
CA ALA A 168 -51.00 9.34 -21.89
C ALA A 168 -50.66 9.79 -20.45
N LYS A 169 -51.08 9.03 -19.43
CA LYS A 169 -50.75 9.33 -18.02
C LYS A 169 -49.28 9.09 -17.74
N ASP A 170 -48.70 8.06 -18.34
CA ASP A 170 -47.28 7.73 -18.19
C ASP A 170 -46.41 8.83 -18.81
N ILE A 171 -46.72 9.29 -20.03
CA ILE A 171 -46.01 10.42 -20.66
C ILE A 171 -46.12 11.70 -19.80
N LEU A 172 -47.31 12.00 -19.27
CA LEU A 172 -47.49 13.15 -18.37
C LEU A 172 -46.73 13.00 -17.05
N ALA A 173 -46.58 11.78 -16.52
CA ALA A 173 -45.79 11.52 -15.32
C ALA A 173 -44.30 11.75 -15.57
N ILE A 174 -43.77 11.30 -16.71
CA ILE A 174 -42.37 11.49 -17.12
C ILE A 174 -42.07 12.99 -17.34
N LEU A 175 -42.96 13.71 -18.03
CA LEU A 175 -42.88 15.18 -18.17
C LEU A 175 -42.97 15.91 -16.82
N SER A 176 -43.75 15.41 -15.86
CA SER A 176 -43.82 15.96 -14.50
C SER A 176 -42.52 15.74 -13.73
N GLY A 177 -41.88 14.58 -13.93
CA GLY A 177 -40.61 14.20 -13.30
C GLY A 177 -39.40 14.95 -13.84
N LYS A 178 -39.57 15.73 -14.91
CA LYS A 178 -38.48 16.37 -15.67
C LYS A 178 -37.47 15.34 -16.20
N GLU A 179 -37.95 14.17 -16.62
CA GLU A 179 -37.11 13.09 -17.14
C GLU A 179 -36.78 13.24 -18.64
N TYR A 180 -37.57 14.05 -19.36
CA TYR A 180 -37.28 14.43 -20.76
C TYR A 180 -36.43 15.70 -20.84
N THR A 181 -35.21 15.68 -20.29
CA THR A 181 -34.26 16.79 -20.38
C THR A 181 -33.05 16.46 -21.27
N TYR A 182 -32.49 17.48 -21.94
CA TYR A 182 -31.58 17.33 -23.08
C TYR A 182 -30.09 17.23 -22.68
N TYR A 183 -29.37 16.22 -23.20
CA TYR A 183 -27.90 16.21 -23.27
C TYR A 183 -27.45 16.09 -24.74
N GLY A 184 -27.05 17.22 -25.33
CA GLY A 184 -26.31 17.39 -26.58
C GLY A 184 -25.87 16.16 -27.38
N ASP A 185 -26.70 15.68 -28.33
CA ASP A 185 -26.28 15.26 -29.68
C ASP A 185 -27.50 15.00 -30.58
N ALA A 186 -27.39 15.36 -31.86
CA ALA A 186 -28.52 15.68 -32.75
C ALA A 186 -29.21 14.48 -33.46
N ASN A 187 -29.20 13.26 -32.92
CA ASN A 187 -29.59 12.09 -33.74
C ASN A 187 -30.45 10.99 -33.10
N ASP A 188 -30.95 11.14 -31.87
CA ASP A 188 -31.86 10.15 -31.28
C ASP A 188 -33.15 10.83 -30.80
N ASN A 189 -34.27 10.11 -30.77
CA ASN A 189 -35.59 10.60 -30.35
C ASN A 189 -35.53 11.29 -28.98
N ILE A 190 -35.56 12.63 -28.95
CA ILE A 190 -35.61 13.43 -27.72
C ILE A 190 -37.08 13.68 -27.36
N GLY A 191 -37.37 13.99 -26.09
CA GLY A 191 -38.72 14.35 -25.66
C GLY A 191 -39.71 13.18 -25.67
N ILE A 192 -40.98 13.51 -25.87
CA ILE A 192 -42.08 12.52 -25.93
C ILE A 192 -41.89 11.48 -27.05
N ARG A 193 -41.05 11.77 -28.06
CA ARG A 193 -40.73 10.82 -29.14
C ARG A 193 -39.93 9.61 -28.65
N ASN A 194 -39.23 9.74 -27.52
CA ASN A 194 -38.48 8.63 -26.92
C ASN A 194 -39.41 7.49 -26.47
N ASP A 195 -40.63 7.83 -26.07
CA ASP A 195 -41.63 6.91 -25.53
C ASP A 195 -42.79 6.66 -26.51
N GLY A 196 -42.47 6.65 -27.81
CA GLY A 196 -43.37 6.17 -28.87
C GLY A 196 -44.46 7.14 -29.34
N VAL A 197 -44.46 8.39 -28.84
CA VAL A 197 -45.35 9.45 -29.35
C VAL A 197 -44.78 10.04 -30.63
N GLU A 198 -45.51 9.94 -31.74
CA GLU A 198 -45.07 10.51 -33.02
C GLU A 198 -45.25 12.03 -33.09
N TYR A 199 -46.36 12.54 -32.56
CA TYR A 199 -46.71 13.96 -32.51
C TYR A 199 -47.93 14.23 -31.60
N VAL A 200 -48.22 15.51 -31.35
CA VAL A 200 -49.40 15.98 -30.60
C VAL A 200 -50.36 16.70 -31.55
N THR A 201 -51.65 16.33 -31.51
CA THR A 201 -52.70 16.99 -32.30
C THR A 201 -53.63 17.84 -31.45
N ASP A 202 -54.34 18.78 -32.08
CA ASP A 202 -55.47 19.48 -31.47
C ASP A 202 -56.73 18.59 -31.44
N ALA A 203 -57.84 19.15 -30.94
CA ALA A 203 -59.15 18.49 -30.91
C ALA A 203 -59.68 18.14 -32.32
N ASP A 204 -59.26 18.87 -33.36
CA ASP A 204 -59.67 18.69 -34.76
C ASP A 204 -58.76 17.71 -35.53
N GLY A 205 -57.68 17.25 -34.91
CA GLY A 205 -56.72 16.28 -35.48
C GLY A 205 -55.58 16.90 -36.27
N ASN A 206 -55.38 18.22 -36.23
CA ASN A 206 -54.23 18.86 -36.85
C ASN A 206 -52.99 18.70 -35.97
N VAL A 207 -51.83 18.44 -36.58
CA VAL A 207 -50.56 18.35 -35.84
C VAL A 207 -50.17 19.73 -35.33
N VAL A 208 -50.13 19.90 -34.00
CA VAL A 208 -49.78 21.17 -33.34
C VAL A 208 -48.34 21.15 -32.86
N TYR A 209 -47.85 20.00 -32.39
CA TYR A 209 -46.47 19.82 -31.94
C TYR A 209 -45.88 18.53 -32.48
N THR A 210 -44.66 18.60 -33.00
CA THR A 210 -43.89 17.44 -33.51
C THR A 210 -43.08 16.77 -32.41
N ASP A 211 -42.80 17.48 -31.32
CA ASP A 211 -42.09 16.99 -30.14
C ASP A 211 -42.34 17.89 -28.92
N VAL A 212 -42.18 17.36 -27.71
CA VAL A 212 -42.32 18.07 -26.43
C VAL A 212 -41.28 17.55 -25.43
N TYR A 213 -40.53 18.45 -24.79
CA TYR A 213 -39.51 18.10 -23.80
C TYR A 213 -39.42 19.16 -22.70
N ASN A 214 -38.83 18.82 -21.54
CA ASN A 214 -38.67 19.76 -20.43
C ASN A 214 -37.52 20.73 -20.71
N TYR A 215 -37.74 22.02 -20.43
CA TYR A 215 -36.66 22.99 -20.43
C TYR A 215 -35.72 22.74 -19.23
N GLU A 216 -34.44 22.50 -19.52
CA GLU A 216 -33.38 22.37 -18.52
C GLU A 216 -32.56 23.66 -18.46
N SER A 217 -32.36 24.17 -17.24
CA SER A 217 -31.50 25.32 -16.98
C SER A 217 -30.06 24.97 -17.32
N SER A 218 -29.32 25.91 -17.90
CA SER A 218 -27.90 25.72 -18.25
C SER A 218 -26.95 25.64 -17.04
N GLY A 219 -27.50 25.66 -15.82
CA GLY A 219 -26.75 25.84 -14.57
C GLY A 219 -26.43 27.30 -14.25
N ASN A 220 -26.82 28.23 -15.13
CA ASN A 220 -26.75 29.68 -14.93
C ASN A 220 -27.99 30.19 -14.17
N ASN A 221 -28.11 31.51 -14.07
CA ASN A 221 -29.24 32.22 -13.47
C ASN A 221 -30.53 32.19 -14.34
N ASP A 222 -30.73 31.15 -15.15
CA ASP A 222 -31.80 31.01 -16.15
C ASP A 222 -32.89 29.98 -15.77
N ALA A 223 -32.84 29.47 -14.53
CA ALA A 223 -33.82 28.51 -14.04
C ALA A 223 -35.23 29.11 -14.00
N PRO A 224 -36.27 28.39 -14.50
CA PRO A 224 -37.64 28.88 -14.47
C PRO A 224 -38.10 29.23 -13.06
N LEU A 225 -38.53 30.47 -12.89
CA LEU A 225 -39.11 30.97 -11.65
C LEU A 225 -40.62 30.87 -11.69
N LYS A 226 -41.21 30.45 -10.57
CA LYS A 226 -42.65 30.59 -10.37
C LYS A 226 -42.97 32.07 -10.19
N GLU A 227 -43.68 32.64 -11.16
CA GLU A 227 -43.97 34.06 -11.19
C GLU A 227 -44.86 34.48 -10.01
N ALA A 228 -44.38 35.42 -9.20
CA ALA A 228 -45.18 36.03 -8.14
C ALA A 228 -46.03 37.19 -8.68
N TYR A 229 -45.54 37.85 -9.73
CA TYR A 229 -46.18 38.96 -10.42
C TYR A 229 -46.04 38.74 -11.92
N LYS A 230 -47.06 39.13 -12.69
CA LYS A 230 -47.05 39.02 -14.15
C LYS A 230 -46.37 40.23 -14.82
N PRO A 231 -45.77 40.06 -16.02
CA PRO A 231 -45.25 41.18 -16.80
C PRO A 231 -46.36 42.17 -17.19
N ASP A 232 -45.98 43.42 -17.44
CA ASP A 232 -46.90 44.43 -17.96
C ASP A 232 -47.37 44.07 -19.38
N GLY A 233 -48.68 44.05 -19.60
CA GLY A 233 -49.26 43.74 -20.91
C GLY A 233 -49.22 42.26 -21.34
N ALA A 234 -48.76 41.34 -20.48
CA ALA A 234 -48.75 39.89 -20.75
C ALA A 234 -49.25 39.09 -19.55
N ASP A 235 -49.68 37.85 -19.78
CA ASP A 235 -50.19 36.98 -18.70
C ASP A 235 -49.09 36.18 -18.00
N SER A 236 -47.95 35.94 -18.66
CA SER A 236 -46.76 35.30 -18.09
C SER A 236 -45.51 35.67 -18.87
N ILE A 237 -44.33 35.38 -18.32
CA ILE A 237 -43.05 35.47 -19.06
C ILE A 237 -43.05 34.59 -20.32
N LEU A 238 -43.72 33.43 -20.29
CA LEU A 238 -43.84 32.55 -21.47
C LEU A 238 -44.65 33.20 -22.59
N ASP A 239 -45.70 33.94 -22.23
CA ASP A 239 -46.54 34.68 -23.18
C ASP A 239 -45.72 35.74 -23.93
N VAL A 240 -44.80 36.42 -23.23
CA VAL A 240 -43.87 37.37 -23.86
C VAL A 240 -42.86 36.66 -24.76
N VAL A 241 -42.27 35.55 -24.29
CA VAL A 241 -41.27 34.79 -25.06
C VAL A 241 -41.89 34.17 -26.33
N ASN A 242 -43.15 33.74 -26.29
CA ASN A 242 -43.84 33.15 -27.43
C ASN A 242 -44.27 34.19 -28.48
N ASN A 243 -44.70 35.38 -28.04
CA ASN A 243 -45.34 36.36 -28.92
C ASN A 243 -44.44 37.54 -29.33
N SER A 244 -43.35 37.82 -28.61
CA SER A 244 -42.45 38.94 -28.92
C SER A 244 -41.41 38.58 -29.97
N GLU A 245 -41.20 39.44 -30.96
CA GLU A 245 -40.09 39.32 -31.93
C GLU A 245 -38.71 39.42 -31.26
N GLU A 246 -38.58 40.13 -30.14
CA GLU A 246 -37.30 40.29 -29.42
C GLU A 246 -36.92 39.03 -28.63
N TRP A 247 -37.90 38.28 -28.13
CA TRP A 247 -37.68 37.15 -27.21
C TRP A 247 -37.92 35.78 -27.85
N LYS A 248 -38.43 35.72 -29.09
CA LYS A 248 -38.82 34.48 -29.77
C LYS A 248 -37.73 33.41 -29.69
N GLY A 249 -38.01 32.33 -28.95
CA GLY A 249 -37.10 31.19 -28.79
C GLY A 249 -35.97 31.36 -27.76
N ASN A 250 -35.94 32.42 -26.95
CA ASN A 250 -34.87 32.67 -25.99
C ASN A 250 -35.35 32.82 -24.54
N ILE A 251 -35.97 31.74 -24.04
CA ILE A 251 -36.48 31.67 -22.67
C ILE A 251 -35.39 31.79 -21.60
N SER A 252 -34.19 31.27 -21.87
CA SER A 252 -33.04 31.31 -20.95
C SER A 252 -32.67 32.75 -20.61
N LYS A 253 -32.55 33.60 -21.63
CA LYS A 253 -32.22 35.02 -21.47
C LYS A 253 -33.32 35.80 -20.75
N ALA A 254 -34.60 35.47 -20.99
CA ALA A 254 -35.72 36.10 -20.31
C ALA A 254 -35.67 35.85 -18.79
N TYR A 255 -35.44 34.61 -18.36
CA TYR A 255 -35.29 34.27 -16.95
C TYR A 255 -34.00 34.83 -16.34
N GLU A 256 -32.88 34.86 -17.08
CA GLU A 256 -31.63 35.47 -16.63
C GLU A 256 -31.80 36.96 -16.30
N TYR A 257 -32.51 37.70 -17.16
CA TYR A 257 -32.76 39.13 -16.97
C TYR A 257 -33.68 39.37 -15.76
N LEU A 258 -34.71 38.54 -15.61
CA LEU A 258 -35.58 38.60 -14.43
C LEU A 258 -34.82 38.28 -13.15
N TYR A 259 -33.98 37.25 -13.16
CA TYR A 259 -33.16 36.88 -12.00
C TYR A 259 -32.21 38.01 -11.61
N THR A 260 -31.52 38.61 -12.59
CA THR A 260 -30.59 39.72 -12.36
C THR A 260 -31.31 40.91 -11.73
N ALA A 261 -32.47 41.29 -12.26
CA ALA A 261 -33.29 42.35 -11.66
C ALA A 261 -33.73 42.03 -10.22
N LEU A 262 -34.15 40.78 -9.96
CA LEU A 262 -34.53 40.37 -8.61
C LEU A 262 -33.35 40.39 -7.64
N VAL A 263 -32.12 40.08 -8.08
CA VAL A 263 -30.89 40.20 -7.27
C VAL A 263 -30.62 41.66 -6.94
N GLU A 264 -30.61 42.56 -7.93
CA GLU A 264 -30.36 43.98 -7.70
C GLU A 264 -31.38 44.60 -6.72
N TYR A 265 -32.66 44.28 -6.86
CA TYR A 265 -33.70 44.72 -5.92
C TYR A 265 -33.60 44.06 -4.54
N SER A 266 -33.06 42.85 -4.46
CA SER A 266 -32.80 42.15 -3.18
C SER A 266 -31.64 42.80 -2.43
N ASP A 267 -30.56 43.09 -3.13
CA ASP A 267 -29.41 43.81 -2.60
C ASP A 267 -29.83 45.21 -2.15
N ALA A 268 -30.66 45.91 -2.93
CA ALA A 268 -31.22 47.20 -2.53
C ALA A 268 -32.06 47.15 -1.24
N SER A 269 -32.87 46.10 -1.08
CA SER A 269 -33.64 45.84 0.15
C SER A 269 -32.72 45.58 1.35
N TYR A 270 -31.63 44.84 1.15
CA TYR A 270 -30.60 44.63 2.16
C TYR A 270 -29.89 45.94 2.53
N GLY A 271 -29.47 46.73 1.54
CA GLY A 271 -28.88 48.05 1.70
C GLY A 271 -29.80 48.99 2.50
N GLU A 272 -31.10 49.07 2.18
CA GLU A 272 -32.06 49.87 2.94
C GLU A 272 -32.15 49.43 4.41
N LYS A 273 -32.12 48.12 4.67
CA LYS A 273 -32.10 47.58 6.04
C LYS A 273 -30.83 47.95 6.79
N VAL A 274 -29.67 47.92 6.13
CA VAL A 274 -28.39 48.36 6.70
C VAL A 274 -28.45 49.86 7.01
N LEU A 275 -28.88 50.71 6.08
CA LEU A 275 -28.97 52.15 6.30
C LEU A 275 -29.95 52.52 7.43
N LYS A 276 -31.04 51.74 7.63
CA LYS A 276 -31.93 51.89 8.80
C LYS A 276 -31.22 51.67 10.13
N THR A 277 -30.20 50.80 10.19
CA THR A 277 -29.41 50.61 11.43
C THR A 277 -28.53 51.82 11.75
N TYR A 278 -28.21 52.63 10.76
CA TYR A 278 -27.43 53.86 10.89
C TYR A 278 -28.29 55.13 10.75
N ALA A 279 -29.61 55.03 10.92
CA ALA A 279 -30.50 56.20 10.84
C ALA A 279 -30.25 57.21 11.97
N THR A 280 -30.63 58.47 11.75
CA THR A 280 -30.43 59.54 12.74
C THR A 280 -31.05 59.19 14.09
N GLY A 281 -30.25 59.27 15.17
CA GLY A 281 -30.70 58.99 16.53
C GLY A 281 -30.75 57.51 16.91
N VAL A 282 -30.40 56.60 15.98
CA VAL A 282 -30.26 55.15 16.23
C VAL A 282 -28.80 54.75 16.49
N THR A 283 -27.85 55.51 15.97
CA THR A 283 -26.40 55.30 16.10
C THR A 283 -25.71 56.60 16.52
N ASN A 284 -24.49 56.49 17.04
CA ASN A 284 -23.56 57.60 17.26
C ASN A 284 -22.77 57.97 15.98
N VAL A 285 -22.95 57.25 14.86
CA VAL A 285 -22.26 57.55 13.60
C VAL A 285 -23.06 58.52 12.77
N ASN A 286 -22.40 59.56 12.27
CA ASN A 286 -22.93 60.48 11.28
C ASN A 286 -22.17 60.27 9.97
N TYR A 287 -22.87 60.10 8.85
CA TYR A 287 -22.24 59.95 7.54
C TYR A 287 -22.92 60.82 6.49
N MET A 288 -22.16 61.17 5.46
CA MET A 288 -22.64 61.89 4.29
C MET A 288 -21.81 61.48 3.08
N TYR A 289 -22.48 60.95 2.07
CA TYR A 289 -21.93 60.69 0.74
C TYR A 289 -22.55 61.68 -0.24
N VAL A 290 -21.72 62.33 -1.05
CA VAL A 290 -22.14 63.29 -2.08
C VAL A 290 -21.55 62.86 -3.41
N ASP A 291 -22.41 62.68 -4.40
CA ASP A 291 -22.00 62.61 -5.80
C ASP A 291 -21.96 64.04 -6.36
N THR A 292 -20.76 64.54 -6.65
CA THR A 292 -20.56 65.93 -7.10
C THR A 292 -20.88 66.13 -8.57
N LYS A 293 -21.16 65.06 -9.33
CA LYS A 293 -21.58 65.11 -10.73
C LYS A 293 -23.10 65.21 -10.85
N SER A 294 -23.83 64.46 -10.02
CA SER A 294 -25.30 64.44 -10.02
C SER A 294 -25.96 65.34 -8.96
N ASP A 295 -25.16 65.98 -8.10
CA ASP A 295 -25.62 66.75 -6.92
C ASP A 295 -26.49 65.93 -5.95
N LYS A 296 -26.40 64.60 -5.98
CA LYS A 296 -27.11 63.71 -5.04
C LYS A 296 -26.39 63.62 -3.70
N VAL A 297 -27.15 63.73 -2.61
CA VAL A 297 -26.62 63.65 -1.24
C VAL A 297 -27.32 62.55 -0.46
N TYR A 298 -26.54 61.58 0.03
CA TYR A 298 -27.00 60.50 0.90
C TYR A 298 -26.43 60.70 2.30
N THR A 299 -27.28 60.93 3.29
CA THR A 299 -26.83 61.23 4.65
C THR A 299 -27.87 60.86 5.69
N ASN A 300 -27.40 60.50 6.89
CA ASN A 300 -28.23 60.35 8.07
C ASN A 300 -28.26 61.63 8.94
N ILE A 301 -27.69 62.75 8.48
CA ILE A 301 -27.65 64.01 9.24
C ILE A 301 -28.84 64.88 8.87
N LYS A 302 -29.61 65.33 9.89
CA LYS A 302 -30.85 66.08 9.66
C LYS A 302 -30.63 67.44 9.00
N GLY A 303 -31.44 67.71 7.98
CA GLY A 303 -31.52 69.00 7.30
C GLY A 303 -30.35 69.31 6.37
N ILE A 304 -29.56 68.30 5.97
CA ILE A 304 -28.60 68.42 4.87
C ILE A 304 -29.34 68.19 3.55
N THR A 305 -29.08 69.04 2.57
CA THR A 305 -29.58 68.94 1.19
C THR A 305 -28.45 69.26 0.22
N SER A 306 -28.65 68.93 -1.07
CA SER A 306 -27.71 69.28 -2.14
C SER A 306 -27.39 70.78 -2.22
N ALA A 307 -28.30 71.65 -1.80
CA ALA A 307 -28.08 73.10 -1.80
C ALA A 307 -27.25 73.62 -0.60
N ASN A 308 -27.07 72.84 0.47
CA ASN A 308 -26.45 73.33 1.71
C ASN A 308 -25.34 72.44 2.29
N TYR A 309 -25.04 71.30 1.68
CA TYR A 309 -24.08 70.33 2.22
C TYR A 309 -22.68 70.94 2.39
N ALA A 310 -22.18 71.72 1.43
CA ALA A 310 -20.84 72.31 1.51
C ALA A 310 -20.67 73.23 2.73
N LYS A 311 -21.63 74.13 2.96
CA LYS A 311 -21.60 75.02 4.14
C LYS A 311 -21.72 74.25 5.45
N LYS A 312 -22.56 73.20 5.48
CA LYS A 312 -22.70 72.35 6.68
C LYS A 312 -21.48 71.47 6.91
N LEU A 313 -20.78 71.05 5.86
CA LEU A 313 -19.55 70.29 5.96
C LEU A 313 -18.45 71.09 6.66
N ASP A 314 -18.32 72.39 6.36
CA ASP A 314 -17.40 73.29 7.07
C ASP A 314 -17.72 73.41 8.57
N GLU A 315 -19.02 73.48 8.91
CA GLU A 315 -19.48 73.49 10.31
C GLU A 315 -19.17 72.16 11.02
N LEU A 316 -19.40 71.03 10.36
CA LEU A 316 -19.17 69.68 10.90
C LEU A 316 -17.68 69.36 11.05
N THR A 317 -16.84 69.78 10.10
CA THR A 317 -15.38 69.61 10.20
C THR A 317 -14.76 70.46 11.32
N SER A 318 -15.46 71.51 11.76
CA SER A 318 -15.04 72.37 12.87
C SER A 318 -15.60 71.96 14.24
N SER A 319 -16.43 70.92 14.35
CA SER A 319 -17.12 70.55 15.61
C SER A 319 -16.20 69.97 16.68
N GLY A 320 -15.01 69.48 16.29
CA GLY A 320 -14.07 68.78 17.17
C GLY A 320 -14.47 67.34 17.48
N ASP A 321 -15.45 66.79 16.76
CA ASP A 321 -15.78 65.37 16.77
C ASP A 321 -14.75 64.55 15.98
N PRO A 322 -14.54 63.27 16.34
CA PRO A 322 -13.72 62.37 15.54
C PRO A 322 -14.36 62.15 14.17
N LEU A 323 -13.66 62.57 13.11
CA LEU A 323 -14.19 62.60 11.76
C LEU A 323 -13.17 62.16 10.71
N MET A 324 -13.67 61.80 9.54
CA MET A 324 -12.92 61.51 8.33
C MET A 324 -13.68 62.05 7.13
N LEU A 325 -13.01 62.89 6.36
CA LEU A 325 -13.48 63.42 5.09
C LEU A 325 -12.54 62.88 4.00
N ILE A 326 -13.11 62.16 3.04
CA ILE A 326 -12.41 61.54 1.92
C ILE A 326 -12.97 62.09 0.62
N ALA A 327 -12.07 62.60 -0.21
CA ALA A 327 -12.30 63.12 -1.54
C ALA A 327 -11.26 62.54 -2.51
N PRO A 328 -11.47 62.61 -3.84
CA PRO A 328 -10.49 62.20 -4.84
C PRO A 328 -9.14 62.90 -4.67
N ASP A 329 -9.16 64.21 -4.42
CA ASP A 329 -7.96 65.01 -4.19
C ASP A 329 -7.52 64.97 -2.72
N LEU A 330 -6.28 64.58 -2.48
CA LEU A 330 -5.69 64.49 -1.13
C LEU A 330 -5.73 65.81 -0.34
N GLN A 331 -5.80 66.96 -1.03
CA GLN A 331 -5.85 68.28 -0.39
C GLN A 331 -7.22 68.59 0.24
N ASP A 332 -8.28 67.93 -0.26
CA ASP A 332 -9.66 68.12 0.21
C ASP A 332 -10.06 67.09 1.28
N CYS A 333 -9.15 66.15 1.59
CA CYS A 333 -9.32 65.19 2.68
C CYS A 333 -9.01 65.82 4.04
N ALA A 334 -9.81 65.51 5.06
CA ALA A 334 -9.59 65.94 6.44
C ALA A 334 -9.66 64.75 7.40
N LEU A 335 -8.65 64.63 8.27
CA LEU A 335 -8.54 63.56 9.26
C LEU A 335 -8.67 64.15 10.67
N GLY A 336 -9.66 63.69 11.41
CA GLY A 336 -9.91 64.07 12.81
C GLY A 336 -9.34 63.08 13.84
N PHE A 337 -8.72 61.98 13.41
CA PHE A 337 -8.12 60.98 14.29
C PHE A 337 -6.62 61.25 14.52
N SER A 338 -6.15 61.19 15.76
CA SER A 338 -4.72 61.33 16.03
C SER A 338 -3.96 60.04 15.66
N ASN A 339 -2.73 60.18 15.13
CA ASN A 339 -1.86 59.07 14.65
C ASN A 339 -2.31 58.30 13.39
N ILE A 340 -2.96 58.94 12.42
CA ILE A 340 -3.15 58.35 11.08
C ILE A 340 -1.97 58.68 10.18
N ALA A 341 -1.46 57.66 9.48
CA ALA A 341 -0.43 57.83 8.46
C ALA A 341 -1.06 58.10 7.08
N ASP A 342 -0.35 58.84 6.22
CA ASP A 342 -0.86 59.29 4.92
C ASP A 342 -1.40 58.15 4.03
N TRP A 343 -0.85 56.92 4.15
CA TRP A 343 -1.30 55.75 3.38
C TRP A 343 -2.76 55.34 3.69
N THR A 344 -3.29 55.70 4.87
CA THR A 344 -4.65 55.37 5.26
C THR A 344 -5.67 56.08 4.38
N VAL A 345 -5.39 57.31 3.91
CA VAL A 345 -6.30 58.02 3.00
C VAL A 345 -6.43 57.28 1.68
N SER A 346 -5.31 56.85 1.07
CA SER A 346 -5.33 56.06 -0.17
C SER A 346 -6.04 54.72 -0.01
N TYR A 347 -5.94 54.09 1.15
CA TYR A 347 -6.65 52.84 1.45
C TYR A 347 -8.18 53.05 1.47
N TRP A 348 -8.64 54.16 2.05
CA TRP A 348 -10.05 54.52 2.05
C TRP A 348 -10.55 54.97 0.67
N GLN A 349 -9.77 55.74 -0.09
CA GLN A 349 -10.11 56.10 -1.48
C GLN A 349 -10.34 54.85 -2.33
N SER A 350 -9.41 53.89 -2.26
CA SER A 350 -9.54 52.62 -2.99
C SER A 350 -10.78 51.81 -2.54
N MET A 351 -11.12 51.84 -1.25
CA MET A 351 -12.34 51.20 -0.76
C MET A 351 -13.59 51.79 -1.43
N ILE A 352 -13.68 53.11 -1.54
CA ILE A 352 -14.82 53.81 -2.15
C ILE A 352 -14.87 53.54 -3.66
N GLU A 353 -13.74 53.65 -4.36
CA GLU A 353 -13.63 53.37 -5.80
C GLU A 353 -14.11 51.96 -6.15
N ASN A 354 -13.76 50.96 -5.32
CA ASN A 354 -14.16 49.57 -5.53
C ASN A 354 -15.66 49.31 -5.30
N THR A 355 -16.40 50.23 -4.67
CA THR A 355 -17.86 50.08 -4.48
C THR A 355 -18.68 50.40 -5.73
N GLY A 356 -18.08 51.03 -6.74
CA GLY A 356 -18.77 51.51 -7.94
C GLY A 356 -19.30 52.95 -7.84
N LEU A 357 -19.37 53.52 -6.63
CA LEU A 357 -19.77 54.91 -6.40
C LEU A 357 -18.65 55.93 -6.70
N GLY A 358 -17.37 55.50 -6.70
CA GLY A 358 -16.21 56.37 -6.78
C GLY A 358 -15.64 56.63 -8.18
N GLU A 359 -16.37 57.32 -9.06
CA GLU A 359 -15.75 58.05 -10.19
C GLU A 359 -14.95 59.27 -9.70
N GLU A 360 -14.37 60.10 -10.58
CA GLU A 360 -13.59 61.32 -10.24
C GLU A 360 -14.36 62.39 -9.40
N ASN A 361 -15.62 62.15 -9.00
CA ASN A 361 -16.56 63.16 -8.50
C ASN A 361 -17.38 62.67 -7.29
N TYR A 362 -16.72 62.43 -6.14
CA TYR A 362 -17.41 62.10 -4.89
C TYR A 362 -16.84 62.84 -3.67
N LEU A 363 -17.63 62.90 -2.61
CA LEU A 363 -17.18 63.32 -1.28
C LEU A 363 -17.84 62.42 -0.22
N TYR A 364 -17.02 61.79 0.62
CA TYR A 364 -17.46 60.95 1.71
C TYR A 364 -17.02 61.50 3.06
N PHE A 365 -17.97 61.81 3.92
CA PHE A 365 -17.78 62.27 5.28
C PHE A 365 -18.34 61.23 6.25
N VAL A 366 -17.57 60.91 7.28
CA VAL A 366 -18.03 60.08 8.41
C VAL A 366 -17.49 60.67 9.73
N SER A 367 -18.31 60.69 10.77
CA SER A 367 -17.93 61.13 12.11
C SER A 367 -18.67 60.36 13.18
N VAL A 368 -18.18 60.43 14.42
CA VAL A 368 -18.80 59.79 15.58
C VAL A 368 -19.06 60.83 16.66
N ASP A 369 -20.25 60.84 17.24
CA ASP A 369 -20.58 61.75 18.34
C ASP A 369 -19.63 61.53 19.53
N LYS A 370 -18.89 62.56 19.94
CA LYS A 370 -17.86 62.48 21.00
C LYS A 370 -18.39 61.97 22.35
N ASP A 371 -19.66 62.25 22.66
CA ASP A 371 -20.29 61.88 23.92
C ASP A 371 -20.91 60.47 23.90
N PHE A 372 -20.97 59.81 22.73
CA PHE A 372 -21.61 58.51 22.53
C PHE A 372 -22.97 58.40 23.23
N PRO A 373 -23.96 59.27 22.94
CA PRO A 373 -25.25 59.27 23.63
C PRO A 373 -26.00 57.93 23.48
N VAL A 374 -25.92 57.27 22.32
CA VAL A 374 -26.68 56.05 21.99
C VAL A 374 -25.90 54.78 22.35
N LEU A 375 -26.56 53.74 22.87
CA LEU A 375 -25.92 52.44 23.13
C LEU A 375 -25.91 51.57 21.87
N ASP A 376 -25.08 51.96 20.91
CA ASP A 376 -24.82 51.21 19.69
C ASP A 376 -23.55 50.35 19.80
N ARG A 377 -23.19 49.67 18.70
CA ARG A 377 -22.00 48.81 18.63
C ARG A 377 -20.72 49.56 19.02
N ILE A 378 -20.54 50.80 18.55
CA ILE A 378 -19.32 51.58 18.82
C ILE A 378 -19.23 51.94 20.31
N LYS A 379 -20.34 52.34 20.96
CA LYS A 379 -20.34 52.59 22.41
C LYS A 379 -20.04 51.32 23.21
N GLN A 380 -20.54 50.17 22.79
CA GLN A 380 -20.25 48.89 23.44
C GLN A 380 -18.75 48.54 23.33
N GLU A 381 -18.15 48.73 22.16
CA GLU A 381 -16.72 48.53 21.95
C GLU A 381 -15.87 49.49 22.78
N LYS A 382 -16.25 50.78 22.86
CA LYS A 382 -15.62 51.76 23.76
C LYS A 382 -15.63 51.30 25.22
N LEU A 383 -16.78 50.84 25.72
CA LEU A 383 -16.92 50.34 27.10
C LEU A 383 -16.04 49.11 27.37
N VAL A 384 -15.87 48.23 26.38
CA VAL A 384 -14.98 47.07 26.47
C VAL A 384 -13.51 47.52 26.45
N TYR A 385 -13.17 48.45 25.56
CA TYR A 385 -11.82 49.00 25.42
C TYR A 385 -11.34 49.66 26.71
N GLU A 386 -12.10 50.62 27.23
CA GLU A 386 -11.78 51.34 28.48
C GLU A 386 -11.67 50.41 29.69
N LYS A 387 -12.41 49.29 29.68
CA LYS A 387 -12.37 48.30 30.75
C LYS A 387 -11.11 47.43 30.72
N PHE A 388 -10.60 47.09 29.54
CA PHE A 388 -9.52 46.09 29.39
C PHE A 388 -8.16 46.67 29.00
N GLU A 389 -8.09 47.82 28.33
CA GLU A 389 -6.84 48.50 27.96
C GLU A 389 -5.87 48.63 29.14
N PRO A 390 -6.29 49.11 30.34
CA PRO A 390 -5.36 49.31 31.45
C PRO A 390 -4.76 48.01 31.99
N TRP A 391 -5.40 46.87 31.71
CA TRP A 391 -5.04 45.57 32.26
C TRP A 391 -4.23 44.71 31.28
N LEU A 392 -4.28 44.97 29.97
CA LEU A 392 -3.64 44.12 28.96
C LEU A 392 -2.12 44.01 29.19
N VAL A 393 -1.41 45.14 29.25
CA VAL A 393 0.04 45.14 29.43
C VAL A 393 0.46 44.56 30.80
N PRO A 394 -0.16 44.94 31.95
CA PRO A 394 0.13 44.29 33.22
C PRO A 394 -0.08 42.77 33.23
N ILE A 395 -1.16 42.27 32.62
CA ILE A 395 -1.43 40.83 32.53
C ILE A 395 -0.34 40.12 31.71
N MET A 396 0.08 40.71 30.58
CA MET A 396 1.18 40.18 29.78
C MET A 396 2.50 40.12 30.57
N VAL A 397 2.85 41.20 31.29
CA VAL A 397 4.07 41.25 32.12
C VAL A 397 4.02 40.19 33.22
N ILE A 398 2.90 40.07 33.93
CA ILE A 398 2.70 39.05 34.98
C ILE A 398 2.82 37.64 34.38
N SER A 399 2.29 37.40 33.18
CA SER A 399 2.39 36.11 32.49
C SER A 399 3.85 35.75 32.19
N VAL A 400 4.63 36.70 31.65
CA VAL A 400 6.06 36.50 31.35
C VAL A 400 6.88 36.27 32.62
N VAL A 401 6.67 37.07 33.66
CA VAL A 401 7.36 36.90 34.95
C VAL A 401 7.04 35.53 35.57
N SER A 402 5.76 35.12 35.52
CA SER A 402 5.33 33.82 36.01
C SER A 402 5.96 32.67 35.22
N LEU A 403 6.10 32.80 33.90
CA LEU A 403 6.79 31.81 33.08
C LEU A 403 8.28 31.67 33.49
N VAL A 404 8.96 32.79 33.72
CA VAL A 404 10.36 32.77 34.20
C VAL A 404 10.48 32.08 35.57
N LEU A 405 9.55 32.35 36.49
CA LEU A 405 9.52 31.71 37.81
C LEU A 405 9.21 30.20 37.70
N ALA A 406 8.32 29.80 36.80
CA ALA A 406 8.03 28.39 36.52
C ALA A 406 9.28 27.66 35.98
N LEU A 407 10.03 28.28 35.07
CA LEU A 407 11.27 27.72 34.54
C LEU A 407 12.35 27.59 35.64
N ALA A 408 12.49 28.60 36.50
CA ALA A 408 13.40 28.51 37.65
C ALA A 408 13.00 27.37 38.61
N GLY A 409 11.71 27.22 38.89
CA GLY A 409 11.15 26.10 39.66
C GLY A 409 11.47 24.75 39.04
N LEU A 410 11.26 24.62 37.73
CA LEU A 410 11.57 23.41 36.96
C LEU A 410 13.06 23.03 37.05
N VAL A 411 13.98 24.00 36.93
CA VAL A 411 15.43 23.77 37.07
C VAL A 411 15.77 23.26 38.48
N ILE A 412 15.25 23.90 39.53
CA ILE A 412 15.51 23.50 40.92
C ILE A 412 14.97 22.09 41.18
N LEU A 413 13.73 21.80 40.74
CA LEU A 413 13.11 20.48 40.87
C LEU A 413 13.89 19.43 40.10
N THR A 414 14.41 19.75 38.91
CA THR A 414 15.26 18.86 38.11
C THR A 414 16.55 18.53 38.85
N ILE A 415 17.22 19.49 39.50
CA ILE A 415 18.43 19.25 40.29
C ILE A 415 18.13 18.37 41.51
N GLY A 416 17.01 18.61 42.20
CA GLY A 416 16.57 17.91 43.41
C GLY A 416 15.88 16.55 43.18
N ALA A 417 15.47 16.25 41.94
CA ALA A 417 14.74 15.04 41.60
C ALA A 417 15.51 13.77 42.00
N GLY A 418 14.84 12.88 42.74
CA GLY A 418 15.34 11.57 43.17
C GLY A 418 16.37 11.58 44.31
N ARG A 419 16.81 12.73 44.83
CA ARG A 419 17.88 12.80 45.86
C ARG A 419 17.36 13.30 47.21
N ASN A 420 17.62 12.59 48.30
CA ASN A 420 17.28 13.06 49.64
C ASN A 420 18.53 13.61 50.37
N ASN A 421 18.36 14.10 51.59
CA ASN A 421 19.48 14.58 52.43
C ASN A 421 20.08 13.47 53.30
N GLU A 422 19.46 12.30 53.35
CA GLU A 422 19.89 11.14 54.15
C GLU A 422 20.93 10.29 53.40
N ASP A 423 20.77 10.12 52.09
CA ASP A 423 21.70 9.43 51.21
C ASP A 423 21.85 10.13 49.84
N GLU A 424 23.03 10.01 49.22
CA GLU A 424 23.27 10.56 47.88
C GLU A 424 22.70 9.69 46.75
N LYS A 425 22.07 8.57 47.09
CA LYS A 425 21.48 7.63 46.13
C LYS A 425 20.21 8.21 45.51
N VAL A 426 19.91 7.74 44.31
CA VAL A 426 18.71 8.14 43.57
C VAL A 426 17.57 7.20 43.92
N HIS A 427 16.51 7.73 44.52
CA HIS A 427 15.28 7.00 44.87
C HIS A 427 14.25 7.10 43.74
N LEU A 428 13.68 5.94 43.40
CA LEU A 428 12.63 5.80 42.39
C LEU A 428 11.25 5.73 43.07
N ASN A 429 10.28 6.46 42.52
CA ASN A 429 8.88 6.43 42.98
C ASN A 429 8.11 5.24 42.36
N PHE A 430 6.87 5.01 42.81
CA PHE A 430 5.99 3.95 42.30
C PHE A 430 5.86 3.96 40.77
N LEU A 431 5.52 5.11 40.17
CA LEU A 431 5.41 5.28 38.72
C LEU A 431 6.73 5.04 37.99
N ASP A 432 7.88 5.19 38.66
CA ASP A 432 9.19 5.01 38.04
C ASP A 432 9.58 3.53 37.92
N ARG A 433 8.86 2.62 38.60
CA ARG A 433 9.12 1.17 38.58
C ARG A 433 8.48 0.45 37.40
N TRP A 434 7.53 1.10 36.73
CA TRP A 434 6.88 0.59 35.52
C TRP A 434 7.72 0.90 34.28
N TYR A 435 7.43 0.24 33.16
CA TYR A 435 8.14 0.48 31.90
C TYR A 435 8.03 1.93 31.44
N THR A 436 9.15 2.51 31.03
CA THR A 436 9.27 3.95 30.71
C THR A 436 8.23 4.40 29.68
N GLU A 437 7.99 3.61 28.64
CA GLU A 437 7.08 3.92 27.52
C GLU A 437 5.61 3.81 27.93
N ILE A 438 5.23 2.82 28.74
CA ILE A 438 3.85 2.72 29.26
C ILE A 438 3.53 3.95 30.12
N VAL A 439 4.47 4.36 30.97
CA VAL A 439 4.26 5.51 31.85
C VAL A 439 4.22 6.80 31.05
N ALA A 440 5.11 6.99 30.08
CA ALA A 440 5.08 8.14 29.18
C ALA A 440 3.78 8.19 28.36
N GLY A 441 3.37 7.06 27.76
CA GLY A 441 2.14 6.94 27.00
C GLY A 441 0.89 7.18 27.84
N MET A 442 0.82 6.64 29.06
CA MET A 442 -0.29 6.86 29.99
C MET A 442 -0.41 8.34 30.39
N ILE A 443 0.72 8.97 30.78
CA ILE A 443 0.75 10.39 31.14
C ILE A 443 0.32 11.25 29.94
N PHE A 444 0.82 10.94 28.74
CA PHE A 444 0.47 11.67 27.52
C PHE A 444 -1.01 11.50 27.17
N MET A 445 -1.55 10.27 27.23
CA MET A 445 -2.95 10.00 26.92
C MET A 445 -3.90 10.69 27.90
N ILE A 446 -3.62 10.63 29.21
CA ILE A 446 -4.45 11.32 30.19
C ILE A 446 -4.36 12.83 29.97
N TRP A 447 -3.15 13.37 29.79
CA TRP A 447 -2.96 14.79 29.48
C TRP A 447 -3.76 15.22 28.24
N LEU A 448 -3.68 14.46 27.14
CA LEU A 448 -4.36 14.74 25.88
C LEU A 448 -5.88 14.70 26.03
N LEU A 449 -6.43 13.66 26.67
CA LEU A 449 -7.86 13.52 26.88
C LEU A 449 -8.43 14.69 27.69
N GLY A 450 -7.78 15.04 28.82
CA GLY A 450 -8.23 16.17 29.62
C GLY A 450 -8.09 17.51 28.92
N THR A 451 -7.02 17.71 28.14
CA THR A 451 -6.84 18.93 27.34
C THR A 451 -7.92 19.06 26.27
N SER A 452 -8.24 17.97 25.58
CA SER A 452 -9.31 17.94 24.57
C SER A 452 -10.67 18.33 25.16
N VAL A 453 -11.04 17.74 26.30
CA VAL A 453 -12.30 18.07 26.98
C VAL A 453 -12.33 19.54 27.39
N ILE A 454 -11.26 20.06 28.00
CA ILE A 454 -11.20 21.46 28.43
C ILE A 454 -11.30 22.41 27.24
N VAL A 455 -10.59 22.16 26.14
CA VAL A 455 -10.63 23.00 24.94
C VAL A 455 -12.02 22.98 24.29
N GLN A 456 -12.64 21.80 24.13
CA GLN A 456 -14.01 21.71 23.61
C GLN A 456 -15.02 22.50 24.46
N THR A 457 -14.87 22.47 25.78
CA THR A 457 -15.74 23.27 26.67
C THR A 457 -15.52 24.78 26.55
N MET A 458 -14.39 25.24 26.01
CA MET A 458 -14.10 26.66 25.82
C MET A 458 -14.57 27.20 24.45
N ASP A 459 -14.86 26.31 23.50
CA ASP A 459 -15.17 26.64 22.11
C ASP A 459 -16.66 26.96 21.87
N PHE A 460 -17.52 26.74 22.86
CA PHE A 460 -18.92 27.17 22.77
C PHE A 460 -19.01 28.70 22.66
N GLU A 461 -19.64 29.19 21.59
CA GLU A 461 -19.71 30.61 21.24
C GLU A 461 -20.35 31.48 22.34
N ASP A 462 -21.34 30.96 23.06
CA ASP A 462 -22.12 31.68 24.07
C ASP A 462 -21.44 31.81 25.45
N ILE A 463 -20.23 31.28 25.61
CA ILE A 463 -19.57 31.27 26.91
C ILE A 463 -18.99 32.66 27.25
N ARG A 464 -19.45 33.21 28.38
CA ARG A 464 -18.93 34.47 28.92
C ARG A 464 -17.42 34.43 29.09
N MET A 465 -16.74 35.55 28.83
CA MET A 465 -15.29 35.70 28.93
C MET A 465 -14.69 35.18 30.25
N VAL A 466 -15.38 35.35 31.39
CA VAL A 466 -14.96 34.85 32.71
C VAL A 466 -14.75 33.33 32.70
N TRP A 467 -15.62 32.58 32.03
CA TRP A 467 -15.52 31.13 31.93
C TRP A 467 -14.36 30.69 31.01
N LYS A 468 -14.08 31.44 29.94
CA LYS A 468 -12.89 31.18 29.10
C LYS A 468 -11.59 31.41 29.87
N VAL A 469 -11.50 32.47 30.67
CA VAL A 469 -10.34 32.73 31.57
C VAL A 469 -10.21 31.65 32.65
N THR A 470 -11.33 31.18 33.20
CA THR A 470 -11.34 30.06 34.15
C THR A 470 -10.87 28.76 33.47
N GLY A 471 -11.28 28.51 32.23
CA GLY A 471 -10.83 27.39 31.40
C GLY A 471 -9.32 27.37 31.21
N PHE A 472 -8.69 28.51 30.87
CA PHE A 472 -7.24 28.62 30.79
C PHE A 472 -6.54 28.31 32.13
N SER A 473 -7.16 28.65 33.26
CA SER A 473 -6.62 28.34 34.59
C SER A 473 -6.66 26.83 34.87
N ILE A 474 -7.77 26.17 34.56
CA ILE A 474 -7.91 24.72 34.68
C ILE A 474 -6.91 24.02 33.75
N LEU A 475 -6.77 24.51 32.53
CA LEU A 475 -5.81 23.99 31.54
C LEU A 475 -4.37 24.15 32.03
N GLY A 476 -4.01 25.28 32.63
CA GLY A 476 -2.70 25.50 33.21
C GLY A 476 -2.39 24.54 34.36
N ILE A 477 -3.35 24.29 35.25
CA ILE A 477 -3.20 23.31 36.34
C ILE A 477 -3.03 21.89 35.77
N TRP A 478 -3.88 21.51 34.81
CA TRP A 478 -3.86 20.20 34.17
C TRP A 478 -2.55 19.93 33.44
N CYS A 479 -2.16 20.85 32.55
CA CYS A 479 -0.92 20.77 31.79
C CYS A 479 0.30 20.80 32.71
N GLY A 480 0.35 21.72 33.67
CA GLY A 480 1.46 21.83 34.63
C GLY A 480 1.62 20.58 35.48
N GLY A 481 0.51 20.01 35.98
CA GLY A 481 0.52 18.80 36.81
C GLY A 481 1.03 17.57 36.06
N TRP A 482 0.48 17.30 34.87
CA TRP A 482 0.90 16.14 34.07
C TRP A 482 2.30 16.31 33.48
N PHE A 483 2.65 17.52 33.02
CA PHE A 483 4.00 17.83 32.56
C PHE A 483 5.04 17.59 33.65
N LEU A 484 4.85 18.15 34.86
CA LEU A 484 5.80 17.96 35.95
C LEU A 484 5.87 16.51 36.41
N THR A 485 4.74 15.79 36.41
CA THR A 485 4.71 14.36 36.76
C THR A 485 5.54 13.53 35.78
N GLY A 486 5.36 13.75 34.47
CA GLY A 486 6.14 13.11 33.42
C GLY A 486 7.61 13.51 33.46
N TRP A 487 7.89 14.81 33.55
CA TRP A 487 9.24 15.38 33.58
C TRP A 487 10.05 14.86 34.77
N LEU A 488 9.49 14.89 35.99
CA LEU A 488 10.21 14.42 37.17
C LEU A 488 10.41 12.91 37.17
N SER A 489 9.46 12.14 36.62
CA SER A 489 9.67 10.69 36.41
C SER A 489 10.83 10.44 35.44
N LEU A 490 10.86 11.16 34.30
CA LEU A 490 11.92 11.06 33.31
C LEU A 490 13.29 11.40 33.92
N VAL A 491 13.41 12.53 34.63
CA VAL A 491 14.66 12.96 35.26
C VAL A 491 15.15 11.93 36.29
N ARG A 492 14.25 11.35 37.12
CA ARG A 492 14.64 10.30 38.08
C ARG A 492 15.16 9.05 37.36
N ARG A 493 14.52 8.64 36.25
CA ARG A 493 14.95 7.49 35.42
C ARG A 493 16.31 7.73 34.74
N ILE A 494 16.56 8.95 34.25
CA ILE A 494 17.86 9.34 33.68
C ILE A 494 18.95 9.24 34.75
N LYS A 495 18.74 9.85 35.91
CA LYS A 495 19.73 9.85 37.01
C LYS A 495 19.99 8.46 37.58
N ALA A 496 18.99 7.59 37.62
CA ALA A 496 19.12 6.21 38.05
C ALA A 496 19.71 5.28 36.97
N ARG A 497 20.01 5.80 35.77
CA ARG A 497 20.39 5.03 34.57
C ARG A 497 19.41 3.89 34.24
N SER A 498 18.14 4.05 34.64
CA SER A 498 17.08 3.05 34.42
C SER A 498 16.28 3.29 33.14
N LEU A 499 16.40 4.48 32.52
CA LEU A 499 15.61 4.89 31.36
C LEU A 499 15.62 3.84 30.24
N TRP A 500 16.82 3.42 29.80
CA TRP A 500 16.97 2.36 28.80
C TRP A 500 16.96 0.97 29.42
N ARG A 501 17.44 0.82 30.67
CA ARG A 501 17.55 -0.48 31.32
C ARG A 501 16.19 -1.17 31.42
N ASP A 502 15.18 -0.39 31.84
CA ASP A 502 13.83 -0.82 32.17
C ASP A 502 12.82 -0.35 31.09
N SER A 503 13.28 -0.16 29.86
CA SER A 503 12.49 0.24 28.68
C SER A 503 11.83 -0.97 28.04
N LEU A 504 10.54 -0.85 27.69
CA LEU A 504 9.83 -1.83 26.84
C LEU A 504 10.45 -1.88 25.47
N LEU A 505 10.84 -0.75 24.90
CA LEU A 505 11.43 -0.72 23.57
C LEU A 505 12.75 -1.50 23.57
N ARG A 506 13.54 -1.47 24.64
CA ARG A 506 14.68 -2.38 24.81
C ARG A 506 14.25 -3.84 24.90
N HIS A 507 13.20 -4.18 25.64
CA HIS A 507 12.70 -5.56 25.72
C HIS A 507 12.15 -6.06 24.39
N VAL A 508 11.43 -5.20 23.66
CA VAL A 508 10.94 -5.42 22.30
C VAL A 508 12.12 -5.51 21.34
N LEU A 509 13.16 -4.69 21.44
CA LEU A 509 14.36 -4.80 20.61
C LEU A 509 15.17 -6.06 20.92
N ILE A 510 15.22 -6.51 22.17
CA ILE A 510 15.83 -7.80 22.53
C ILE A 510 14.97 -8.95 22.00
N LEU A 511 13.65 -8.83 22.07
CA LEU A 511 12.70 -9.77 21.49
C LEU A 511 12.83 -9.81 19.97
N VAL A 512 12.87 -8.65 19.31
CA VAL A 512 13.09 -8.44 17.88
C VAL A 512 14.47 -8.94 17.49
N ARG A 513 15.53 -8.71 18.28
CA ARG A 513 16.87 -9.26 18.03
C ARG A 513 16.90 -10.78 18.20
N LYS A 514 16.17 -11.35 19.17
CA LYS A 514 15.94 -12.80 19.27
C LYS A 514 15.10 -13.33 18.11
N CYS A 515 14.14 -12.54 17.64
CA CYS A 515 13.33 -12.84 16.46
C CYS A 515 14.14 -12.71 15.17
N PHE A 516 15.09 -11.77 15.11
CA PHE A 516 15.96 -11.50 13.96
C PHE A 516 17.12 -12.48 13.90
N SER A 517 17.64 -12.93 15.04
CA SER A 517 18.56 -14.06 15.08
C SER A 517 17.86 -15.34 14.62
N LYS A 518 16.58 -15.53 14.98
CA LYS A 518 15.70 -16.54 14.37
C LYS A 518 15.26 -16.19 12.94
N CYS A 519 15.32 -14.92 12.53
CA CYS A 519 15.10 -14.53 11.13
C CYS A 519 16.32 -14.76 10.27
N ASN A 520 17.53 -14.87 10.81
CA ASN A 520 18.64 -15.38 10.03
C ASN A 520 18.34 -16.84 9.64
N ASP A 521 17.75 -17.62 10.55
CA ASP A 521 17.18 -18.93 10.24
C ASP A 521 15.95 -18.82 9.30
N LEU A 522 15.11 -17.78 9.42
CA LEU A 522 13.96 -17.52 8.52
C LEU A 522 14.39 -17.06 7.10
N VAL A 523 15.51 -16.36 6.96
CA VAL A 523 16.10 -15.86 5.70
C VAL A 523 16.80 -17.01 4.99
N VAL A 524 17.51 -17.86 5.74
CA VAL A 524 17.99 -19.16 5.25
C VAL A 524 16.81 -20.06 4.87
N PHE A 525 15.72 -20.04 5.62
CA PHE A 525 14.46 -20.72 5.30
C PHE A 525 13.72 -20.12 4.09
N LEU A 526 13.89 -18.84 3.78
CA LEU A 526 13.37 -18.18 2.58
C LEU A 526 14.28 -18.38 1.35
N GLY A 527 15.55 -18.77 1.55
CA GLY A 527 16.53 -19.00 0.49
C GLY A 527 16.29 -20.24 -0.38
N GLY A 528 15.47 -21.20 0.08
CA GLY A 528 15.24 -22.46 -0.62
C GLY A 528 14.36 -22.36 -1.87
N ASN A 529 13.39 -21.44 -1.92
CA ASN A 529 12.47 -21.26 -3.05
C ASN A 529 11.79 -19.87 -3.06
N MET A 530 12.58 -18.86 -3.46
CA MET A 530 12.27 -17.43 -3.40
C MET A 530 11.01 -17.00 -4.17
N ILE A 531 10.68 -17.65 -5.29
CA ILE A 531 9.75 -17.08 -6.28
C ILE A 531 8.29 -17.13 -5.81
N SER A 532 7.82 -18.24 -5.25
CA SER A 532 6.41 -18.35 -4.84
C SER A 532 6.10 -17.55 -3.59
N ARG A 533 7.07 -17.41 -2.66
CA ARG A 533 6.85 -16.74 -1.38
C ARG A 533 6.91 -15.22 -1.53
N VAL A 534 7.86 -14.72 -2.32
CA VAL A 534 7.92 -13.28 -2.69
C VAL A 534 6.69 -12.88 -3.48
N LYS A 535 6.22 -13.70 -4.43
CA LYS A 535 5.01 -13.39 -5.22
C LYS A 535 3.75 -13.28 -4.36
N ILE A 536 3.55 -14.19 -3.39
CA ILE A 536 2.40 -14.14 -2.47
C ILE A 536 2.49 -12.93 -1.53
N ILE A 537 3.67 -12.65 -0.97
CA ILE A 537 3.87 -11.51 -0.07
C ILE A 537 3.71 -10.18 -0.82
N LEU A 538 4.19 -10.09 -2.05
CA LEU A 538 4.09 -8.88 -2.88
C LEU A 538 2.66 -8.64 -3.34
N LEU A 539 1.94 -9.68 -3.78
CA LEU A 539 0.49 -9.60 -4.09
C LEU A 539 -0.34 -9.23 -2.86
N PHE A 540 -0.02 -9.80 -1.69
CA PHE A 540 -0.69 -9.47 -0.44
C PHE A 540 -0.38 -8.03 0.00
N GLY A 541 0.86 -7.57 -0.16
CA GLY A 541 1.24 -6.17 0.09
C GLY A 541 0.50 -5.18 -0.81
N ILE A 542 0.34 -5.51 -2.10
CA ILE A 542 -0.47 -4.72 -3.04
C ILE A 542 -1.94 -4.71 -2.61
N PHE A 543 -2.49 -5.85 -2.20
CA PHE A 543 -3.87 -5.96 -1.70
C PHE A 543 -4.11 -5.09 -0.46
N VAL A 544 -3.24 -5.17 0.55
CA VAL A 544 -3.32 -4.34 1.77
C VAL A 544 -3.17 -2.86 1.44
N PHE A 545 -2.27 -2.51 0.51
CA PHE A 545 -2.10 -1.12 0.07
C PHE A 545 -3.35 -0.57 -0.64
N LEU A 546 -3.96 -1.37 -1.52
CA LEU A 546 -5.21 -1.00 -2.19
C LEU A 546 -6.37 -0.87 -1.20
N GLN A 547 -6.45 -1.76 -0.21
CA GLN A 547 -7.44 -1.70 0.86
C GLN A 547 -7.25 -0.47 1.76
N PHE A 548 -6.00 -0.12 2.08
CA PHE A 548 -5.65 1.12 2.77
C PHE A 548 -6.08 2.35 1.97
N MET A 549 -5.75 2.41 0.67
CA MET A 549 -6.17 3.49 -0.22
C MET A 549 -7.69 3.61 -0.31
N PHE A 550 -8.40 2.50 -0.44
CA PHE A 550 -9.86 2.47 -0.48
C PHE A 550 -10.49 2.95 0.84
N TYR A 551 -9.94 2.54 1.99
CA TYR A 551 -10.37 3.01 3.31
C TYR A 551 -10.17 4.52 3.48
N VAL A 552 -9.03 5.06 3.03
CA VAL A 552 -8.74 6.51 3.05
C VAL A 552 -9.67 7.30 2.13
N MET A 553 -10.03 6.75 0.96
CA MET A 553 -10.92 7.42 0.00
C MET A 553 -12.41 7.39 0.41
N THR A 554 -12.86 6.36 1.11
CA THR A 554 -14.29 6.15 1.41
C THR A 554 -14.73 6.64 2.78
N VAL A 555 -13.80 6.82 3.74
CA VAL A 555 -14.15 7.09 5.14
C VAL A 555 -13.63 8.46 5.60
N ASN A 556 -14.49 9.48 5.53
CA ASN A 556 -14.31 10.78 6.18
C ASN A 556 -14.50 10.68 7.72
N GLY A 557 -13.58 9.98 8.42
CA GLY A 557 -13.50 10.02 9.90
C GLY A 557 -13.91 8.74 10.66
N GLY A 558 -13.53 7.55 10.19
CA GLY A 558 -13.77 6.29 10.90
C GLY A 558 -12.83 6.09 12.09
N SER A 559 -13.34 5.55 13.20
CA SER A 559 -12.59 5.32 14.43
C SER A 559 -11.33 4.46 14.22
N ALA A 560 -10.21 4.84 14.85
CA ALA A 560 -8.94 4.11 14.82
C ALA A 560 -9.06 2.61 15.20
N PHE A 561 -10.17 2.24 15.84
CA PHE A 561 -10.53 0.87 16.16
C PHE A 561 -10.86 0.00 14.93
N ALA A 562 -11.57 0.54 13.94
CA ALA A 562 -11.89 -0.18 12.70
C ALA A 562 -10.61 -0.48 11.90
N PHE A 563 -9.66 0.47 11.90
CA PHE A 563 -8.35 0.30 11.28
C PHE A 563 -7.51 -0.79 11.98
N LEU A 564 -7.51 -0.83 13.32
CA LEU A 564 -6.83 -1.89 14.08
C LEU A 564 -7.42 -3.28 13.83
N LEU A 565 -8.75 -3.41 13.74
CA LEU A 565 -9.41 -4.68 13.43
C LEU A 565 -9.07 -5.18 12.02
N LEU A 566 -8.95 -4.27 11.04
CA LEU A 566 -8.49 -4.61 9.69
C LEU A 566 -7.07 -5.17 9.71
N ILE A 567 -6.13 -4.52 10.40
CA ILE A 567 -4.75 -5.00 10.50
C ILE A 567 -4.68 -6.40 11.14
N VAL A 568 -5.48 -6.66 12.17
CA VAL A 568 -5.55 -7.99 12.82
C VAL A 568 -6.07 -9.04 11.86
N MET A 569 -7.11 -8.71 11.09
CA MET A 569 -7.69 -9.61 10.08
C MET A 569 -6.68 -9.91 8.96
N ASP A 570 -5.98 -8.89 8.46
CA ASP A 570 -4.94 -9.03 7.42
C ASP A 570 -3.79 -9.91 7.91
N CYS A 571 -3.34 -9.72 9.15
CA CYS A 571 -2.30 -10.54 9.76
C CYS A 571 -2.74 -12.02 9.91
N ALA A 572 -4.01 -12.28 10.21
CA ALA A 572 -4.56 -13.64 10.26
C ALA A 572 -4.61 -14.30 8.87
N VAL A 573 -5.01 -13.54 7.84
CA VAL A 573 -5.01 -14.02 6.45
C VAL A 573 -3.59 -14.29 5.95
N LEU A 574 -2.64 -13.40 6.22
CA LEU A 574 -1.23 -13.59 5.85
C LEU A 574 -0.64 -14.85 6.51
N TYR A 575 -0.90 -15.04 7.80
CA TYR A 575 -0.48 -16.25 8.52
C TYR A 575 -1.04 -17.52 7.86
N TYR A 576 -2.32 -17.52 7.49
CA TYR A 576 -2.95 -18.65 6.80
C TYR A 576 -2.31 -18.93 5.44
N LEU A 577 -2.06 -17.90 4.62
CA LEU A 577 -1.43 -18.04 3.31
C LEU A 577 0.01 -18.56 3.41
N VAL A 578 0.78 -18.06 4.37
CA VAL A 578 2.16 -18.52 4.61
C VAL A 578 2.17 -19.97 5.11
N LYS A 579 1.26 -20.34 6.03
CA LYS A 579 1.12 -21.72 6.49
C LYS A 579 0.79 -22.67 5.34
N LYS A 580 -0.13 -22.28 4.45
CA LYS A 580 -0.50 -23.07 3.26
C LYS A 580 0.65 -23.19 2.26
N ALA A 581 1.42 -22.11 2.04
CA ALA A 581 2.59 -22.14 1.16
C ALA A 581 3.70 -23.04 1.72
N TRP A 582 3.93 -23.00 3.03
CA TRP A 582 4.91 -23.83 3.72
C TRP A 582 4.60 -25.33 3.61
N GLY A 583 3.34 -25.72 3.84
CA GLY A 583 2.94 -27.12 3.74
C GLY A 583 3.15 -27.70 2.33
N ARG A 584 2.86 -26.91 1.28
CA ARG A 584 3.11 -27.30 -0.11
C ARG A 584 4.59 -27.57 -0.38
N GLU A 585 5.47 -26.76 0.18
CA GLU A 585 6.91 -26.91 -0.04
C GLU A 585 7.50 -28.10 0.70
N GLN A 586 7.02 -28.40 1.91
CA GLN A 586 7.39 -29.64 2.59
C GLN A 586 7.04 -30.87 1.77
N ILE A 587 5.87 -30.86 1.13
CA ILE A 587 5.42 -31.95 0.26
C ILE A 587 6.34 -32.07 -0.96
N ILE A 588 6.64 -30.96 -1.65
CA ILE A 588 7.51 -30.96 -2.83
C ILE A 588 8.94 -31.37 -2.47
N ALA A 589 9.49 -30.85 -1.38
CA ALA A 589 10.84 -31.18 -0.92
C ALA A 589 10.95 -32.65 -0.49
N GLY A 590 9.92 -33.16 0.20
CA GLY A 590 9.85 -34.56 0.58
C GLY A 590 9.71 -35.49 -0.62
N LEU A 591 8.85 -35.13 -1.58
CA LEU A 591 8.73 -35.83 -2.85
C LEU A 591 10.07 -35.87 -3.59
N LYS A 592 10.79 -34.74 -3.66
CA LYS A 592 12.11 -34.67 -4.30
C LYS A 592 13.12 -35.63 -3.65
N LYS A 593 13.15 -35.70 -2.32
CA LYS A 593 14.05 -36.64 -1.61
C LYS A 593 13.75 -38.09 -1.94
N ILE A 594 12.46 -38.44 -2.02
CA ILE A 594 12.03 -39.79 -2.41
C ILE A 594 12.46 -40.08 -3.86
N THR A 595 12.30 -39.13 -4.79
CA THR A 595 12.75 -39.30 -6.18
C THR A 595 14.27 -39.34 -6.34
N ASP A 596 15.02 -38.69 -5.46
CA ASP A 596 16.50 -38.66 -5.44
C ASP A 596 17.09 -39.94 -4.79
N GLY A 597 16.26 -40.89 -4.34
CA GLY A 597 16.68 -42.21 -3.85
C GLY A 597 16.56 -42.42 -2.34
N GLU A 598 16.14 -41.43 -1.56
CA GLU A 598 15.90 -41.56 -0.11
C GLU A 598 14.51 -42.16 0.17
N LEU A 599 14.29 -43.43 -0.20
CA LEU A 599 12.97 -44.09 -0.12
C LEU A 599 12.41 -44.22 1.32
N GLN A 600 13.28 -44.20 2.32
CA GLN A 600 12.93 -44.24 3.74
C GLN A 600 12.43 -42.90 4.29
N TYR A 601 12.58 -41.81 3.53
CA TYR A 601 12.18 -40.49 3.97
C TYR A 601 10.66 -40.36 4.02
N LYS A 602 10.11 -40.04 5.20
CA LYS A 602 8.69 -39.74 5.39
C LYS A 602 8.45 -38.25 5.55
N ILE A 603 7.48 -37.74 4.81
CA ILE A 603 6.98 -36.38 4.92
C ILE A 603 6.21 -36.26 6.25
N PRO A 604 6.61 -35.36 7.16
CA PRO A 604 5.96 -35.22 8.46
C PRO A 604 4.55 -34.61 8.31
N THR A 605 3.52 -35.34 8.74
CA THR A 605 2.10 -34.97 8.59
C THR A 605 1.58 -34.05 9.70
N GLU A 606 2.18 -34.07 10.90
CA GLU A 606 1.72 -33.36 12.11
C GLU A 606 1.56 -31.83 11.94
N LYS A 607 2.27 -31.23 10.98
CA LYS A 607 2.27 -29.79 10.74
C LYS A 607 1.51 -29.38 9.47
N LEU A 608 1.05 -30.36 8.71
CA LEU A 608 0.20 -30.18 7.54
C LEU A 608 -1.27 -30.15 8.00
N SER A 609 -2.16 -29.62 7.18
CA SER A 609 -3.59 -29.56 7.53
C SER A 609 -4.48 -29.74 6.33
N GLY A 610 -5.56 -30.51 6.49
CA GLY A 610 -6.57 -30.73 5.46
C GLY A 610 -6.02 -31.52 4.27
N GLU A 611 -6.21 -31.02 3.05
CA GLU A 611 -5.78 -31.69 1.81
C GLU A 611 -4.26 -31.96 1.76
N GLN A 612 -3.45 -31.09 2.35
CA GLN A 612 -1.99 -31.25 2.34
C GLN A 612 -1.53 -32.47 3.14
N GLU A 613 -2.22 -32.78 4.23
CA GLU A 613 -1.92 -33.95 5.06
C GLU A 613 -2.22 -35.23 4.28
N GLN A 614 -3.36 -35.27 3.58
CA GLN A 614 -3.75 -36.42 2.75
C GLN A 614 -2.76 -36.68 1.61
N VAL A 615 -2.31 -35.61 0.93
CA VAL A 615 -1.32 -35.75 -0.16
C VAL A 615 0.03 -36.24 0.37
N ALA A 616 0.48 -35.74 1.52
CA ALA A 616 1.70 -36.22 2.15
C ALA A 616 1.60 -37.69 2.56
N ASP A 617 0.46 -38.11 3.08
CA ASP A 617 0.19 -39.49 3.46
C ASP A 617 0.24 -40.44 2.24
N TYR A 618 -0.40 -40.07 1.12
CA TYR A 618 -0.31 -40.86 -0.12
C TYR A 618 1.13 -41.00 -0.63
N ILE A 619 1.93 -39.93 -0.57
CA ILE A 619 3.34 -39.97 -1.00
C ILE A 619 4.17 -40.88 -0.08
N ASN A 620 3.93 -40.84 1.23
CA ASN A 620 4.61 -41.72 2.18
C ASN A 620 4.34 -43.20 1.89
N HIS A 621 3.08 -43.56 1.60
CA HIS A 621 2.71 -44.93 1.22
C HIS A 621 3.37 -45.37 -0.09
N ILE A 622 3.55 -44.47 -1.06
CA ILE A 622 4.31 -44.75 -2.29
C ILE A 622 5.77 -45.07 -1.97
N GLY A 623 6.41 -44.30 -1.09
CA GLY A 623 7.79 -44.53 -0.66
C GLY A 623 7.97 -45.90 0.00
N GLU A 624 7.08 -46.29 0.91
CA GLU A 624 7.08 -47.59 1.57
C GLU A 624 6.93 -48.76 0.57
N GLY A 625 6.01 -48.61 -0.40
CA GLY A 625 5.81 -49.62 -1.44
C GLY A 625 7.05 -49.83 -2.33
N LEU A 626 7.77 -48.75 -2.66
CA LEU A 626 8.98 -48.82 -3.49
C LEU A 626 10.17 -49.42 -2.72
N ASP A 627 10.35 -49.04 -1.46
CA ASP A 627 11.38 -49.60 -0.59
C ASP A 627 11.23 -51.12 -0.40
N ALA A 628 10.00 -51.57 -0.13
CA ALA A 628 9.69 -52.99 -0.03
C ALA A 628 9.96 -53.75 -1.34
N ALA A 629 9.78 -53.13 -2.50
CA ALA A 629 10.09 -53.74 -3.79
C ALA A 629 11.61 -53.92 -3.99
N VAL A 630 12.42 -52.93 -3.59
CA VAL A 630 13.88 -52.98 -3.65
C VAL A 630 14.44 -54.05 -2.70
N GLU A 631 13.97 -54.10 -1.45
CA GLU A 631 14.42 -55.11 -0.48
C GLU A 631 14.15 -56.54 -0.97
N ASN A 632 12.97 -56.78 -1.55
CA ASN A 632 12.63 -58.08 -2.14
C ASN A 632 13.55 -58.45 -3.31
N SER A 633 13.96 -57.48 -4.14
CA SER A 633 14.91 -57.70 -5.24
C SER A 633 16.29 -58.13 -4.71
N LEU A 634 16.83 -57.42 -3.70
CA LEU A 634 18.11 -57.74 -3.08
C LEU A 634 18.09 -59.12 -2.40
N LYS A 635 17.00 -59.45 -1.72
CA LYS A 635 16.81 -60.76 -1.10
C LYS A 635 16.84 -61.89 -2.13
N ASN A 636 16.19 -61.69 -3.29
CA ASN A 636 16.21 -62.65 -4.38
C ASN A 636 17.63 -62.87 -4.94
N GLU A 637 18.43 -61.83 -5.11
CA GLU A 637 19.81 -61.95 -5.57
C GLU A 637 20.68 -62.73 -4.57
N ARG A 638 20.61 -62.40 -3.28
CA ARG A 638 21.35 -63.14 -2.23
C ARG A 638 20.98 -64.63 -2.20
N MET A 639 19.70 -64.93 -2.33
CA MET A 639 19.23 -66.32 -2.32
C MET A 639 19.72 -67.12 -3.54
N LYS A 640 19.84 -66.50 -4.72
CA LYS A 640 20.47 -67.15 -5.90
C LYS A 640 21.93 -67.53 -5.62
N THR A 641 22.69 -66.64 -4.98
CA THR A 641 24.11 -66.86 -4.65
C THR A 641 24.33 -67.98 -3.64
N GLU A 642 23.55 -67.98 -2.56
CA GLU A 642 23.62 -69.04 -1.53
C GLU A 642 23.30 -70.40 -2.15
N LEU A 643 22.29 -70.47 -3.03
CA LEU A 643 21.93 -71.71 -3.72
C LEU A 643 23.08 -72.24 -4.59
N ILE A 644 23.74 -71.39 -5.40
CA ILE A 644 24.89 -71.81 -6.22
C ILE A 644 26.02 -72.35 -5.34
N THR A 645 26.35 -71.64 -4.26
CA THR A 645 27.46 -72.02 -3.36
C THR A 645 27.20 -73.38 -2.70
N ASN A 646 25.97 -73.60 -2.23
CA ASN A 646 25.58 -74.86 -1.59
C ASN A 646 25.61 -76.04 -2.58
N VAL A 647 25.03 -75.86 -3.79
CA VAL A 647 25.03 -76.89 -4.83
C VAL A 647 26.45 -77.27 -5.24
N SER A 648 27.35 -76.30 -5.38
CA SER A 648 28.75 -76.59 -5.74
C SER A 648 29.50 -77.38 -4.68
N HIS A 649 29.23 -77.14 -3.38
CA HIS A 649 29.82 -77.92 -2.30
C HIS A 649 29.39 -79.40 -2.39
N ASP A 650 28.11 -79.64 -2.68
CA ASP A 650 27.55 -80.98 -2.82
C ASP A 650 28.07 -81.71 -4.07
N ILE A 651 28.52 -80.99 -5.11
CA ILE A 651 29.19 -81.57 -6.29
C ILE A 651 30.67 -81.91 -6.01
N LYS A 652 31.37 -81.11 -5.21
CA LYS A 652 32.80 -81.31 -4.93
C LYS A 652 33.10 -82.65 -4.24
N THR A 653 32.23 -83.05 -3.33
CA THR A 653 32.37 -84.28 -2.53
C THR A 653 32.34 -85.56 -3.40
N PRO A 654 31.31 -85.84 -4.20
CA PRO A 654 31.29 -87.02 -5.07
C PRO A 654 32.37 -86.97 -6.15
N LEU A 655 32.72 -85.78 -6.65
CA LEU A 655 33.76 -85.63 -7.66
C LEU A 655 35.16 -86.03 -7.14
N THR A 656 35.48 -85.66 -5.90
CA THR A 656 36.73 -86.05 -5.25
C THR A 656 36.84 -87.58 -5.16
N SER A 657 35.72 -88.25 -4.86
CA SER A 657 35.65 -89.72 -4.86
C SER A 657 35.88 -90.30 -6.26
N ILE A 658 35.30 -89.73 -7.31
CA ILE A 658 35.52 -90.17 -8.70
C ILE A 658 37.01 -90.08 -9.07
N ILE A 659 37.65 -88.94 -8.78
CA ILE A 659 39.09 -88.75 -9.05
C ILE A 659 39.90 -89.84 -8.33
N ASN A 660 39.65 -90.04 -7.04
CA ASN A 660 40.35 -91.06 -6.26
C ASN A 660 40.17 -92.48 -6.83
N TYR A 661 38.96 -92.85 -7.26
CA TYR A 661 38.74 -94.17 -7.87
C TYR A 661 39.41 -94.30 -9.24
N VAL A 662 39.44 -93.25 -10.06
CA VAL A 662 40.20 -93.25 -11.31
C VAL A 662 41.70 -93.41 -11.03
N ASP A 663 42.24 -92.72 -10.03
CA ASP A 663 43.63 -92.86 -9.61
C ASP A 663 43.95 -94.28 -9.12
N LEU A 664 43.04 -94.89 -8.34
CA LEU A 664 43.17 -96.29 -7.91
C LEU A 664 43.15 -97.24 -9.11
N LEU A 665 42.24 -97.06 -10.06
CA LEU A 665 42.15 -97.90 -11.27
C LEU A 665 43.38 -97.76 -12.17
N LYS A 666 43.99 -96.56 -12.26
CA LYS A 666 45.26 -96.36 -12.97
C LYS A 666 46.40 -97.14 -12.33
N ARG A 667 46.43 -97.26 -10.99
CA ARG A 667 47.47 -97.99 -10.25
C ARG A 667 47.43 -99.51 -10.48
N GLU A 668 46.26 -100.07 -10.80
CA GLU A 668 46.11 -101.49 -11.18
C GLU A 668 46.73 -101.81 -12.56
N ASN A 669 47.16 -100.79 -13.32
CA ASN A 669 47.87 -100.89 -14.60
C ASN A 669 47.25 -101.88 -15.62
N PRO A 670 46.02 -101.62 -16.09
CA PRO A 670 45.34 -102.52 -17.01
C PRO A 670 46.13 -102.73 -18.32
N GLU A 671 46.24 -103.99 -18.76
CA GLU A 671 46.98 -104.36 -19.98
C GLU A 671 46.25 -103.96 -21.27
N ASP A 672 44.91 -103.88 -21.25
CA ASP A 672 44.11 -103.45 -22.41
C ASP A 672 44.35 -101.95 -22.72
N PRO A 673 44.92 -101.60 -23.89
CA PRO A 673 45.17 -100.22 -24.29
C PRO A 673 43.89 -99.37 -24.31
N LYS A 674 42.73 -99.96 -24.60
CA LYS A 674 41.44 -99.23 -24.59
C LYS A 674 41.06 -98.81 -23.18
N MET A 675 41.27 -99.66 -22.18
CA MET A 675 41.01 -99.34 -20.78
C MET A 675 41.91 -98.22 -20.26
N ARG A 676 43.19 -98.23 -20.64
CA ARG A 676 44.13 -97.15 -20.28
C ARG A 676 43.71 -95.82 -20.88
N GLY A 677 43.31 -95.81 -22.15
CA GLY A 677 42.75 -94.63 -22.81
C GLY A 677 41.46 -94.13 -22.14
N TYR A 678 40.57 -95.03 -21.72
CA TYR A 678 39.35 -94.64 -20.98
C TYR A 678 39.65 -94.02 -19.62
N LEU A 679 40.63 -94.55 -18.87
CA LEU A 679 41.03 -94.00 -17.58
C LEU A 679 41.67 -92.62 -17.71
N GLU A 680 42.53 -92.41 -18.70
CA GLU A 680 43.13 -91.10 -18.99
C GLU A 680 42.06 -90.07 -19.37
N VAL A 681 41.08 -90.47 -20.19
CA VAL A 681 39.94 -89.59 -20.50
C VAL A 681 39.12 -89.29 -19.25
N LEU A 682 38.81 -90.28 -18.41
CA LEU A 682 38.03 -90.07 -17.18
C LEU A 682 38.74 -89.16 -16.19
N GLU A 683 40.05 -89.31 -16.00
CA GLU A 683 40.87 -88.47 -15.13
C GLU A 683 40.84 -87.01 -15.63
N ASN A 684 41.13 -86.80 -16.91
CA ASN A 684 41.11 -85.47 -17.52
C ASN A 684 39.72 -84.83 -17.41
N LYS A 685 38.63 -85.59 -17.62
CA LYS A 685 37.26 -85.07 -17.46
C LYS A 685 36.93 -84.77 -15.99
N ALA A 686 37.36 -85.59 -15.04
CA ALA A 686 37.10 -85.40 -13.62
C ALA A 686 37.89 -84.21 -13.05
N GLN A 687 39.17 -84.07 -13.39
CA GLN A 687 39.98 -82.89 -13.02
C GLN A 687 39.43 -81.62 -13.67
N ARG A 688 39.01 -81.68 -14.94
CA ARG A 688 38.34 -80.55 -15.59
C ARG A 688 37.05 -80.15 -14.89
N LEU A 689 36.23 -81.11 -14.46
CA LEU A 689 35.01 -80.82 -13.71
C LEU A 689 35.31 -80.19 -12.34
N LYS A 690 36.44 -80.55 -11.73
CA LYS A 690 36.86 -79.99 -10.43
C LYS A 690 37.20 -78.51 -10.59
N VAL A 691 38.04 -78.18 -11.56
CA VAL A 691 38.40 -76.79 -11.88
C VAL A 691 37.15 -75.98 -12.26
N LEU A 692 36.25 -76.53 -13.08
CA LEU A 692 34.99 -75.86 -13.43
C LEU A 692 34.12 -75.57 -12.21
N THR A 693 34.00 -76.53 -11.29
CA THR A 693 33.19 -76.36 -10.08
C THR A 693 33.80 -75.30 -9.16
N GLU A 694 35.12 -75.30 -9.02
CA GLU A 694 35.85 -74.29 -8.23
C GLU A 694 35.73 -72.90 -8.84
N ASP A 695 35.89 -72.76 -10.16
CA ASP A 695 35.72 -71.51 -10.90
C ASP A 695 34.28 -70.97 -10.79
N VAL A 696 33.26 -71.82 -10.82
CA VAL A 696 31.84 -71.39 -10.66
C VAL A 696 31.59 -70.81 -9.27
N VAL A 697 32.14 -71.44 -8.23
CA VAL A 697 32.04 -70.93 -6.86
C VAL A 697 32.78 -69.60 -6.73
N GLU A 698 33.99 -69.52 -7.27
CA GLU A 698 34.79 -68.31 -7.22
C GLU A 698 34.12 -67.16 -7.97
N ALA A 699 33.62 -67.40 -9.18
CA ALA A 699 32.85 -66.41 -9.95
C ALA A 699 31.59 -65.95 -9.21
N SER A 700 30.82 -66.88 -8.62
CA SER A 700 29.62 -66.55 -7.84
C SER A 700 29.95 -65.66 -6.64
N LYS A 701 30.99 -66.00 -5.87
CA LYS A 701 31.45 -65.20 -4.74
C LYS A 701 32.02 -63.85 -5.17
N ALA A 702 32.75 -63.79 -6.29
CA ALA A 702 33.31 -62.55 -6.82
C ALA A 702 32.21 -61.58 -7.27
N SER A 703 31.18 -62.03 -8.02
CA SER A 703 30.05 -61.15 -8.42
C SER A 703 29.30 -60.55 -7.25
N THR A 704 29.23 -61.28 -6.15
CA THR A 704 28.38 -60.93 -5.02
C THR A 704 29.16 -60.16 -3.95
N GLY A 705 30.45 -59.93 -4.18
CA GLY A 705 31.35 -59.32 -3.21
C GLY A 705 31.60 -60.19 -1.97
N ASN A 706 31.16 -61.45 -1.98
CA ASN A 706 31.27 -62.36 -0.83
C ASN A 706 32.61 -63.11 -0.82
N ILE A 707 33.69 -62.40 -1.18
CA ILE A 707 35.08 -62.84 -1.06
C ILE A 707 35.76 -61.95 -0.02
N THR A 708 36.37 -62.56 0.98
CA THR A 708 37.25 -61.84 1.92
C THR A 708 38.59 -61.58 1.26
N LEU A 709 38.95 -60.29 1.11
CA LEU A 709 40.24 -59.84 0.58
C LEU A 709 41.18 -59.49 1.72
N GLU A 710 42.41 -60.00 1.67
CA GLU A 710 43.49 -59.63 2.59
C GLU A 710 44.35 -58.53 1.94
N MET A 711 43.86 -57.30 1.98
CA MET A 711 44.52 -56.15 1.35
C MET A 711 45.82 -55.81 2.09
N THR A 712 46.94 -55.88 1.39
CA THR A 712 48.29 -55.59 1.90
C THR A 712 49.05 -54.68 0.94
N ASP A 713 50.03 -53.94 1.47
CA ASP A 713 50.93 -53.17 0.62
C ASP A 713 51.92 -54.15 -0.04
N LEU A 714 51.90 -54.23 -1.37
CA LEU A 714 52.77 -55.12 -2.14
C LEU A 714 53.40 -54.36 -3.31
N ASN A 715 54.61 -54.77 -3.69
CA ASN A 715 55.29 -54.26 -4.87
C ASN A 715 54.72 -54.94 -6.13
N PHE A 716 53.98 -54.19 -6.94
CA PHE A 716 53.31 -54.71 -8.13
C PHE A 716 54.32 -55.19 -9.19
N VAL A 717 55.45 -54.49 -9.32
CA VAL A 717 56.51 -54.83 -10.28
C VAL A 717 57.13 -56.19 -9.93
N GLU A 718 57.45 -56.43 -8.65
CA GLU A 718 57.99 -57.71 -8.18
C GLU A 718 57.01 -58.87 -8.37
N LEU A 719 55.72 -58.66 -8.08
CA LEU A 719 54.71 -59.71 -8.27
C LEU A 719 54.60 -60.12 -9.75
N VAL A 720 54.65 -59.15 -10.67
CA VAL A 720 54.64 -59.44 -12.12
C VAL A 720 55.92 -60.18 -12.53
N HIS A 721 57.09 -59.82 -12.00
CA HIS A 721 58.34 -60.56 -12.23
C HIS A 721 58.25 -62.03 -11.78
N GLN A 722 57.63 -62.30 -10.63
CA GLN A 722 57.43 -63.68 -10.15
C GLN A 722 56.55 -64.48 -11.11
N VAL A 723 55.43 -63.91 -11.57
CA VAL A 723 54.52 -64.58 -12.52
C VAL A 723 55.21 -64.84 -13.86
N ILE A 724 56.03 -63.90 -14.34
CA ILE A 724 56.82 -64.07 -15.56
C ILE A 724 57.74 -65.30 -15.44
N GLY A 725 58.45 -65.45 -14.32
CA GLY A 725 59.32 -66.60 -14.09
C GLY A 725 58.57 -67.94 -14.04
N GLU A 726 57.35 -67.97 -13.49
CA GLU A 726 56.53 -69.19 -13.44
C GLU A 726 55.97 -69.61 -14.82
N PHE A 727 55.83 -68.67 -15.75
CA PHE A 727 55.28 -68.93 -17.09
C PHE A 727 56.35 -69.06 -18.18
N GLU A 728 57.62 -68.79 -17.87
CA GLU A 728 58.73 -68.84 -18.83
C GLU A 728 58.81 -70.21 -19.55
N GLU A 729 58.84 -71.31 -18.80
CA GLU A 729 58.87 -72.68 -19.36
C GLU A 729 57.65 -72.96 -20.25
N LYS A 730 56.45 -72.52 -19.85
CA LYS A 730 55.21 -72.71 -20.63
C LYS A 730 55.20 -71.92 -21.94
N PHE A 731 55.85 -70.75 -21.97
CA PHE A 731 56.02 -69.99 -23.21
C PHE A 731 57.09 -70.65 -24.10
N GLU A 732 58.20 -71.12 -23.53
CA GLU A 732 59.26 -71.83 -24.26
C GLU A 732 58.76 -73.14 -24.91
N GLU A 733 57.94 -73.94 -24.21
CA GLU A 733 57.33 -75.18 -24.74
C GLU A 733 56.56 -74.93 -26.06
N ARG A 734 56.04 -73.71 -26.25
CA ARG A 734 55.30 -73.29 -27.45
C ARG A 734 56.09 -72.37 -28.38
N ASN A 735 57.39 -72.23 -28.17
CA ASN A 735 58.29 -71.34 -28.89
C ASN A 735 57.81 -69.88 -28.90
N LEU A 736 57.20 -69.41 -27.80
CA LEU A 736 56.76 -68.02 -27.64
C LEU A 736 57.89 -67.19 -27.01
N THR A 737 58.36 -66.16 -27.71
CA THR A 737 59.41 -65.27 -27.19
C THR A 737 58.80 -64.15 -26.36
N MET A 738 59.06 -64.15 -25.06
CA MET A 738 58.58 -63.10 -24.17
C MET A 738 59.47 -61.85 -24.27
N VAL A 739 58.87 -60.69 -24.51
CA VAL A 739 59.54 -59.39 -24.57
C VAL A 739 59.02 -58.53 -23.44
N VAL A 740 59.89 -58.24 -22.47
CA VAL A 740 59.48 -57.60 -21.22
C VAL A 740 60.11 -56.22 -21.08
N HIS A 741 59.28 -55.24 -20.72
CA HIS A 741 59.71 -53.89 -20.38
C HIS A 741 59.14 -53.49 -19.01
N PHE A 742 60.02 -53.05 -18.12
CA PHE A 742 59.68 -52.50 -16.81
C PHE A 742 60.27 -51.10 -16.69
N ASP A 743 59.50 -50.18 -16.12
CA ASP A 743 60.07 -48.94 -15.60
C ASP A 743 60.87 -49.23 -14.30
N GLU A 744 61.96 -48.50 -14.06
CA GLU A 744 62.85 -48.72 -12.90
C GLU A 744 62.25 -48.28 -11.55
N GLU A 745 61.07 -47.65 -11.54
CA GLU A 745 60.41 -47.18 -10.30
C GLU A 745 59.65 -48.30 -9.58
N GLU A 746 59.80 -48.38 -8.26
CA GLU A 746 58.98 -49.25 -7.41
C GLU A 746 57.51 -48.78 -7.38
N ALA A 747 56.57 -49.70 -7.61
CA ALA A 747 55.14 -49.42 -7.58
C ALA A 747 54.44 -50.17 -6.44
N ILE A 748 54.27 -49.49 -5.30
CA ILE A 748 53.55 -50.02 -4.14
C ILE A 748 52.05 -49.79 -4.34
N ILE A 749 51.28 -50.89 -4.35
CA ILE A 749 49.82 -50.88 -4.42
C ILE A 749 49.23 -51.57 -3.19
N CYS A 750 48.01 -51.20 -2.82
CA CYS A 750 47.26 -51.91 -1.79
C CYS A 750 46.35 -52.94 -2.45
N ALA A 751 46.72 -54.22 -2.39
CA ALA A 751 45.99 -55.32 -3.03
C ALA A 751 46.17 -56.64 -2.25
N ASP A 752 45.35 -57.65 -2.55
CA ASP A 752 45.53 -59.01 -2.04
C ASP A 752 46.45 -59.78 -2.99
N GLY A 753 47.68 -60.05 -2.55
CA GLY A 753 48.70 -60.68 -3.39
C GLY A 753 48.30 -62.05 -3.95
N ARG A 754 47.51 -62.84 -3.21
CA ARG A 754 47.07 -64.17 -3.67
C ARG A 754 46.00 -64.04 -4.75
N ARG A 755 45.05 -63.11 -4.58
CA ARG A 755 44.01 -62.85 -5.57
C ARG A 755 44.56 -62.17 -6.81
N LEU A 756 45.52 -61.27 -6.64
CA LEU A 756 46.18 -60.61 -7.74
C LEU A 756 47.08 -61.60 -8.53
N TRP A 757 47.78 -62.51 -7.87
CA TRP A 757 48.47 -63.62 -8.54
C TRP A 757 47.47 -64.46 -9.37
N ARG A 758 46.28 -64.77 -8.84
CA ARG A 758 45.22 -65.48 -9.59
C ARG A 758 44.73 -64.70 -10.81
N VAL A 759 44.60 -63.38 -10.71
CA VAL A 759 44.28 -62.49 -11.85
C VAL A 759 45.36 -62.64 -12.92
N LEU A 760 46.63 -62.52 -12.53
CA LEU A 760 47.76 -62.62 -13.46
C LEU A 760 47.87 -64.03 -14.06
N GLU A 761 47.69 -65.09 -13.27
CA GLU A 761 47.65 -66.48 -13.73
C GLU A 761 46.58 -66.68 -14.83
N ASN A 762 45.39 -66.12 -14.65
CA ASN A 762 44.32 -66.19 -15.65
C ASN A 762 44.69 -65.45 -16.95
N VAL A 763 45.35 -64.30 -16.86
CA VAL A 763 45.73 -63.49 -18.03
C VAL A 763 46.93 -64.11 -18.77
N PHE A 764 48.01 -64.44 -18.05
CA PHE A 764 49.20 -65.08 -18.61
C PHE A 764 48.89 -66.50 -19.12
N GLY A 765 48.04 -67.25 -18.41
CA GLY A 765 47.56 -68.55 -18.85
C GLY A 765 46.71 -68.49 -20.12
N ASN A 766 45.95 -67.42 -20.33
CA ASN A 766 45.29 -67.20 -21.62
C ASN A 766 46.30 -66.91 -22.74
N ALA A 767 47.31 -66.10 -22.47
CA ALA A 767 48.35 -65.80 -23.45
C ALA A 767 49.13 -67.06 -23.87
N SER A 768 49.54 -67.91 -22.91
CA SER A 768 50.29 -69.14 -23.24
C SER A 768 49.44 -70.17 -24.00
N LYS A 769 48.13 -70.26 -23.74
CA LYS A 769 47.23 -71.20 -24.43
C LYS A 769 46.80 -70.74 -25.81
N TYR A 770 46.57 -69.44 -26.01
CA TYR A 770 45.91 -68.94 -27.21
C TYR A 770 46.80 -68.09 -28.12
N ALA A 771 48.04 -67.77 -27.72
CA ALA A 771 48.98 -67.10 -28.61
C ALA A 771 49.39 -68.00 -29.79
N MET A 772 49.67 -67.36 -30.93
CA MET A 772 50.20 -68.01 -32.12
C MET A 772 51.64 -68.48 -31.86
N GLU A 773 51.93 -69.75 -32.08
CA GLU A 773 53.26 -70.33 -31.86
C GLU A 773 54.35 -69.63 -32.70
N ASN A 774 55.58 -69.59 -32.20
CA ASN A 774 56.72 -68.89 -32.84
C ASN A 774 56.56 -67.35 -32.93
N THR A 775 55.69 -66.77 -32.11
CA THR A 775 55.50 -65.30 -32.03
C THR A 775 55.98 -64.73 -30.69
N ARG A 776 55.73 -63.43 -30.47
CA ARG A 776 56.17 -62.71 -29.28
C ARG A 776 55.00 -62.37 -28.38
N VAL A 777 55.23 -62.45 -27.07
CA VAL A 777 54.31 -61.94 -26.04
C VAL A 777 54.96 -60.73 -25.39
N TYR A 778 54.33 -59.57 -25.50
CA TYR A 778 54.83 -58.33 -24.92
C TYR A 778 54.21 -58.11 -23.54
N VAL A 779 55.06 -57.90 -22.56
CA VAL A 779 54.66 -57.59 -21.18
C VAL A 779 55.30 -56.25 -20.82
N ASP A 780 54.47 -55.21 -20.70
CA ASP A 780 54.91 -53.86 -20.38
C ASP A 780 54.32 -53.46 -19.02
N VAL A 781 55.17 -53.12 -18.04
CA VAL A 781 54.74 -52.50 -16.77
C VAL A 781 55.22 -51.06 -16.74
N LYS A 782 54.27 -50.14 -16.72
CA LYS A 782 54.53 -48.70 -16.72
C LYS A 782 54.05 -48.06 -15.43
N VAL A 783 54.89 -47.19 -14.87
CA VAL A 783 54.60 -46.43 -13.66
C VAL A 783 54.31 -44.99 -14.07
N ASP A 784 53.02 -44.63 -14.16
CA ASP A 784 52.55 -43.30 -14.56
C ASP A 784 51.72 -42.68 -13.43
N ARG A 785 52.41 -41.98 -12.50
CA ARG A 785 51.79 -41.49 -11.26
C ARG A 785 50.54 -40.64 -11.59
N PRO A 786 49.38 -40.96 -10.99
CA PRO A 786 49.23 -41.71 -9.73
C PRO A 786 49.02 -43.24 -9.87
N ASN A 787 49.14 -43.83 -11.04
CA ASN A 787 48.77 -45.23 -11.29
C ASN A 787 49.95 -46.07 -11.80
N VAL A 788 49.88 -47.39 -11.59
CA VAL A 788 50.75 -48.37 -12.24
C VAL A 788 49.89 -49.23 -13.16
N GLN A 789 50.40 -49.48 -14.37
CA GLN A 789 49.69 -50.19 -15.41
C GLN A 789 50.52 -51.37 -15.93
N LEU A 790 49.94 -52.57 -15.90
CA LEU A 790 50.43 -53.74 -16.62
C LEU A 790 49.67 -53.86 -17.95
N SER A 791 50.40 -54.02 -19.06
CA SER A 791 49.84 -54.39 -20.34
C SER A 791 50.46 -55.69 -20.84
N LEU A 792 49.61 -56.70 -21.09
CA LEU A 792 50.00 -57.94 -21.74
C LEU A 792 49.39 -57.99 -23.15
N LYS A 793 50.23 -58.23 -24.17
CA LYS A 793 49.82 -58.29 -25.58
C LYS A 793 50.35 -59.54 -26.25
N ASN A 794 49.50 -60.24 -27.00
CA ASN A 794 49.91 -61.32 -27.88
C ASN A 794 49.07 -61.32 -29.16
N ILE A 795 49.59 -61.96 -30.20
CA ILE A 795 48.82 -62.30 -31.40
C ILE A 795 48.19 -63.67 -31.14
N SER A 796 46.87 -63.77 -31.28
CA SER A 796 46.16 -65.03 -31.11
C SER A 796 46.39 -65.96 -32.30
N ALA A 797 46.41 -67.27 -32.06
CA ALA A 797 46.49 -68.28 -33.12
C ALA A 797 45.25 -68.30 -34.04
N GLN A 798 44.12 -67.75 -33.57
CA GLN A 798 42.86 -67.68 -34.29
C GLN A 798 42.27 -66.27 -34.25
N PRO A 799 41.55 -65.84 -35.31
CA PRO A 799 40.91 -64.53 -35.32
C PRO A 799 39.86 -64.35 -34.21
N LEU A 800 39.91 -63.20 -33.53
CA LEU A 800 38.99 -62.86 -32.44
C LEU A 800 37.78 -62.09 -32.98
N ASN A 801 36.81 -62.83 -33.50
CA ASN A 801 35.55 -62.26 -34.07
C ASN A 801 34.46 -62.01 -33.01
N ILE A 802 34.83 -61.61 -31.79
CA ILE A 802 33.91 -61.32 -30.69
C ILE A 802 34.30 -60.01 -30.01
N SER A 803 33.31 -59.34 -29.40
CA SER A 803 33.59 -58.09 -28.69
C SER A 803 34.36 -58.34 -27.38
N ALA A 804 35.11 -57.34 -26.94
CA ALA A 804 35.85 -57.41 -25.68
C ALA A 804 34.91 -57.60 -24.48
N ASP A 805 33.75 -56.93 -24.46
CA ASP A 805 32.78 -57.07 -23.37
C ASP A 805 32.23 -58.49 -23.30
N GLU A 806 31.84 -59.05 -24.45
CA GLU A 806 31.31 -60.42 -24.56
C GLU A 806 32.37 -61.47 -24.17
N LEU A 807 33.65 -61.29 -24.53
CA LEU A 807 34.71 -62.21 -24.11
C LEU A 807 34.99 -62.17 -22.59
N THR A 808 34.60 -61.08 -21.91
CA THR A 808 34.68 -60.97 -20.45
C THR A 808 33.42 -61.44 -19.73
N GLU A 809 32.37 -61.85 -20.43
CA GLU A 809 31.17 -62.44 -19.82
C GLU A 809 31.39 -63.89 -19.36
N ARG A 810 30.51 -64.37 -18.48
CA ARG A 810 30.63 -65.70 -17.86
C ARG A 810 30.26 -66.80 -18.85
N PHE A 811 31.07 -67.85 -18.87
CA PHE A 811 30.89 -69.04 -19.73
C PHE A 811 31.00 -68.77 -21.23
N ILE A 812 31.32 -67.55 -21.64
CA ILE A 812 31.54 -67.21 -23.04
C ILE A 812 32.95 -67.65 -23.47
N ARG A 813 33.02 -68.19 -24.70
CA ARG A 813 34.25 -68.54 -25.40
C ARG A 813 34.08 -68.14 -26.85
N GLY A 814 35.14 -67.68 -27.52
CA GLY A 814 35.09 -67.42 -28.96
C GLY A 814 34.64 -68.66 -29.73
N ASP A 815 33.76 -68.49 -30.72
CA ASP A 815 32.97 -69.56 -31.37
C ASP A 815 33.81 -70.73 -31.94
N VAL A 816 35.09 -70.52 -32.23
CA VAL A 816 36.02 -71.53 -32.79
C VAL A 816 36.84 -72.27 -31.72
N SER A 817 36.87 -71.76 -30.47
CA SER A 817 37.67 -72.30 -29.35
C SER A 817 36.98 -73.43 -28.55
N ARG A 818 35.78 -73.88 -28.96
CA ARG A 818 34.94 -74.85 -28.21
C ARG A 818 35.59 -76.22 -27.96
N ASN A 819 36.60 -76.60 -28.75
CA ASN A 819 37.35 -77.87 -28.58
C ASN A 819 38.60 -77.76 -27.70
N THR A 820 38.92 -76.58 -27.15
CA THR A 820 40.08 -76.38 -26.26
C THR A 820 39.71 -76.39 -24.77
N GLU A 821 40.68 -76.68 -23.91
CA GLU A 821 40.48 -76.71 -22.45
C GLU A 821 40.39 -75.31 -21.84
N GLY A 822 39.37 -75.08 -20.99
CA GLY A 822 39.11 -73.82 -20.29
C GLY A 822 37.71 -73.83 -19.67
N SER A 823 37.39 -72.91 -18.76
CA SER A 823 36.07 -72.77 -18.14
C SER A 823 35.19 -71.70 -18.80
N GLY A 824 35.79 -70.69 -19.42
CA GLY A 824 35.09 -69.47 -19.85
C GLY A 824 34.79 -68.52 -18.66
N LEU A 825 35.40 -68.78 -17.50
CA LEU A 825 35.24 -67.95 -16.29
C LEU A 825 36.51 -67.18 -15.92
N GLY A 826 37.67 -67.54 -16.44
CA GLY A 826 38.95 -66.95 -16.03
C GLY A 826 39.03 -65.42 -16.23
N LEU A 827 38.57 -64.90 -17.37
CA LEU A 827 38.59 -63.46 -17.64
C LEU A 827 37.53 -62.69 -16.84
N SER A 828 36.34 -63.26 -16.63
CA SER A 828 35.32 -62.65 -15.76
C SER A 828 35.77 -62.63 -14.30
N ILE A 829 36.37 -63.71 -13.80
CA ILE A 829 36.97 -63.76 -12.47
C ILE A 829 38.10 -62.73 -12.34
N ALA A 830 38.98 -62.63 -13.34
CA ALA A 830 40.06 -61.64 -13.33
C ALA A 830 39.52 -60.20 -13.28
N LYS A 831 38.50 -59.88 -14.09
CA LYS A 831 37.82 -58.58 -14.10
C LYS A 831 37.18 -58.28 -12.75
N ASP A 832 36.36 -59.20 -12.22
CA ASP A 832 35.66 -59.05 -10.95
C ASP A 832 36.66 -58.87 -9.79
N LEU A 833 37.74 -59.67 -9.73
CA LEU A 833 38.76 -59.58 -8.68
C LEU A 833 39.57 -58.28 -8.74
N VAL A 834 39.90 -57.77 -9.93
CA VAL A 834 40.57 -56.47 -10.06
C VAL A 834 39.67 -55.33 -9.59
N GLN A 835 38.40 -55.35 -10.01
CA GLN A 835 37.41 -54.34 -9.61
C GLN A 835 37.12 -54.36 -8.11
N LEU A 836 37.01 -55.55 -7.50
CA LEU A 836 36.84 -55.68 -6.04
C LEU A 836 38.04 -55.14 -5.25
N GLN A 837 39.24 -55.18 -5.82
CA GLN A 837 40.46 -54.62 -5.23
C GLN A 837 40.65 -53.12 -5.58
N GLY A 838 39.69 -52.50 -6.26
CA GLY A 838 39.73 -51.07 -6.63
C GLY A 838 40.61 -50.74 -7.84
N GLY A 839 41.05 -51.74 -8.60
CA GLY A 839 41.76 -51.56 -9.86
C GLY A 839 40.82 -51.53 -11.07
N GLU A 840 41.37 -51.23 -12.24
CA GLU A 840 40.66 -51.23 -13.52
C GLU A 840 41.19 -52.34 -14.44
N PHE A 841 40.28 -53.12 -15.02
CA PHE A 841 40.59 -54.18 -15.99
C PHE A 841 40.00 -53.83 -17.35
N LYS A 842 40.85 -53.67 -18.36
CA LYS A 842 40.46 -53.37 -19.74
C LYS A 842 40.93 -54.46 -20.69
N LEU A 843 40.05 -54.90 -21.57
CA LEU A 843 40.37 -55.81 -22.66
C LEU A 843 40.19 -55.06 -23.99
N TYR A 844 41.20 -55.16 -24.85
CA TYR A 844 41.18 -54.59 -26.20
C TYR A 844 41.50 -55.69 -27.20
N LEU A 845 40.63 -55.81 -28.20
CA LEU A 845 40.72 -56.79 -29.28
C LEU A 845 40.74 -56.04 -30.61
N ASP A 846 41.69 -56.37 -31.49
CA ASP A 846 41.75 -55.85 -32.86
C ASP A 846 42.28 -56.93 -33.82
N GLY A 847 41.36 -57.54 -34.58
CA GLY A 847 41.67 -58.70 -35.42
C GLY A 847 42.20 -59.88 -34.60
N ASP A 848 43.50 -60.13 -34.72
CA ASP A 848 44.19 -61.20 -33.99
C ASP A 848 44.92 -60.67 -32.73
N LEU A 849 44.93 -59.35 -32.50
CA LEU A 849 45.59 -58.76 -31.35
C LEU A 849 44.73 -58.93 -30.09
N PHE A 850 45.29 -59.61 -29.10
CA PHE A 850 44.76 -59.68 -27.75
C PHE A 850 45.59 -58.76 -26.85
N LYS A 851 44.95 -57.78 -26.21
CA LYS A 851 45.61 -56.88 -25.25
C LYS A 851 44.78 -56.76 -23.97
N VAL A 852 45.36 -57.16 -22.85
CA VAL A 852 44.81 -56.90 -21.50
C VAL A 852 45.61 -55.78 -20.85
N THR A 853 44.89 -54.88 -20.18
CA THR A 853 45.47 -53.79 -19.39
C THR A 853 44.88 -53.81 -17.99
N ILE A 854 45.74 -53.92 -16.98
CA ILE A 854 45.38 -53.91 -15.56
C ILE A 854 46.02 -52.69 -14.93
N GLU A 855 45.22 -51.86 -14.27
CA GLU A 855 45.66 -50.61 -13.68
C GLU A 855 45.27 -50.51 -12.21
N PHE A 856 46.23 -50.14 -11.37
CA PHE A 856 46.01 -49.89 -9.95
C PHE A 856 46.55 -48.52 -9.57
N LYS A 857 45.86 -47.86 -8.65
CA LYS A 857 46.34 -46.62 -8.06
C LYS A 857 47.48 -46.92 -7.09
N MET A 858 48.59 -46.22 -7.25
CA MET A 858 49.73 -46.30 -6.33
C MET A 858 49.40 -45.63 -5.00
N LYS A 859 50.02 -46.11 -3.93
CA LYS A 859 49.87 -45.55 -2.59
C LYS A 859 50.71 -44.30 -2.36
#